data_AF-A0A818JA77-F1
#
_entry.id   AF-A0A818JA77-F1
#
_cell.length_a   1.000
_cell.length_b   1.000
_cell.length_c   1.000
_cell.angle_alpha   90.00
_cell.angle_beta   90.00
_cell.angle_gamma   90.00
#
_symmetry.space_group_name_H-M   'P 1'
#
loop_
_entity.id
_entity.type
_entity.pdbx_description
1 polymer ?
#
loop_
_entity_poly.entity_id
_entity_poly.type
_entity_poly.pdbx_seq_one_letter_code
_entity_poly.pdbx_strand_id
1 'polypeptide(L)'
;MDEDLAFCLGNFIDEQVKVIDDRLKELQEEENKECRRLEQEQSDANSRKPRPKNKGSHHEDQTLVDQFIQDLREDENMVNNKKPIIDDPVCIATLNAEISTKINATANYLNRIRNLARTQSRTTDFVESCNQSIASFRRAQVNENNFQELCSSLAESDADTFAHNTQQWWKEKYGNAVGELNRRNQKINPAATESNFAALSSSSRILDYARKLIAARTVIPVKSQKTEIIRKFVNRLLILDEEDRDKTDPEKLIDELNTSDIEQIGAYTTKWLEKRDGVRNRKEAEDPYDAKIRDSKAEFGRKRIAQEAKKLGLAALLCRLAVGSTNGAQFDQQLKRTISNQKKSSPNSIPVISGDIKRPDSQDLPIIIQLDSDKTDLKQWAANTNGIQEKFSGTLCQAFKIPTQAMRIGGIGIDTGIINLFVQPPYGQNVVDSLNGTAPDALARMNAVRKCCQDLNANVESMTLGEFGLKVEDKLMDPRWNKKYAWPDSPPEQGQYWKTPIDQGGKPYYCPSGWTRFGVKVAEDEKEFDSRWGNWYLAYHGTQDENASKILTSGLRVSTNGCFYGDGVPRVYVSPSIEYCAHPRYARPWKKASKNGKDRWYQLVFQCRVNPESVQKIGPETLIKNEYKATVKVDPNFDNNELEWIILGKNNEQFITKDIVCYGLLMRISNSDPVSLTPSAWWKQSYHSDIYKS
;
A
#
# COMPACT_ATOMS: atom_id res chain seq x y z
N MET A 1 43.25 52.24 49.68
CA MET A 1 41.77 52.22 49.71
C MET A 1 41.40 51.42 50.94
N ASP A 2 40.50 51.91 51.78
CA ASP A 2 40.04 51.17 52.96
C ASP A 2 39.34 49.86 52.54
N GLU A 3 39.48 48.79 53.31
CA GLU A 3 38.90 47.48 53.02
C GLU A 3 37.38 47.56 52.90
N ASP A 4 36.75 48.39 53.74
CA ASP A 4 35.32 48.65 53.71
C ASP A 4 34.87 49.29 52.39
N LEU A 5 35.68 50.21 51.83
CA LEU A 5 35.36 50.86 50.57
C LEU A 5 35.52 49.90 49.39
N ALA A 6 36.53 49.02 49.42
CA ALA A 6 36.72 47.99 48.41
C ALA A 6 35.57 46.97 48.42
N PHE A 7 35.10 46.57 49.61
CA PHE A 7 33.95 45.69 49.77
C PHE A 7 32.65 46.33 49.25
N CYS A 8 32.37 47.58 49.62
CA CYS A 8 31.20 48.32 49.13
C CYS A 8 31.20 48.44 47.60
N LEU A 9 32.37 48.73 47.01
CA LEU A 9 32.52 48.90 45.58
C LEU A 9 32.40 47.57 44.81
N GLY A 10 32.89 46.48 45.38
CA GLY A 10 32.69 45.13 44.85
C GLY A 10 31.21 44.75 44.78
N ASN A 11 30.47 44.94 45.88
CA ASN A 11 29.03 44.67 45.94
C ASN A 11 28.25 45.55 44.96
N PHE A 12 28.58 46.84 44.88
CA PHE A 12 27.96 47.74 43.91
C PHE A 12 28.16 47.25 42.47
N ILE A 13 29.36 46.78 42.12
CA ILE A 13 29.65 46.32 40.76
C ILE A 13 28.97 44.99 40.47
N ASP A 14 28.90 44.07 41.43
CA ASP A 14 28.14 42.82 41.30
C ASP A 14 26.64 43.11 41.09
N GLU A 15 26.07 44.09 41.82
CA GLU A 15 24.70 44.57 41.61
C GLU A 15 24.51 45.16 40.21
N GLN A 16 25.44 46.00 39.72
CA GLN A 16 25.35 46.57 38.39
C GLN A 16 25.48 45.51 37.28
N VAL A 17 26.36 44.52 37.45
CA VAL A 17 26.48 43.40 36.52
C VAL A 17 25.19 42.59 36.48
N LYS A 18 24.59 42.32 37.64
CA LYS A 18 23.30 41.64 37.72
C LYS A 18 22.19 42.41 36.99
N VAL A 19 22.09 43.73 37.20
CA VAL A 19 21.12 44.59 36.50
C VAL A 19 21.32 44.54 34.97
N ILE A 20 22.56 44.50 34.50
CA ILE A 20 22.87 44.39 33.06
C ILE A 20 22.47 43.02 32.53
N ASP A 21 22.75 41.93 33.25
CA ASP A 21 22.42 40.57 32.84
C ASP A 21 20.89 40.35 32.81
N ASP A 22 20.17 40.86 33.80
CA ASP A 22 18.70 40.86 33.81
C ASP A 22 18.16 41.63 32.60
N ARG A 23 18.73 42.80 32.27
CA ARG A 23 18.31 43.58 31.09
C ARG A 23 18.63 42.89 29.76
N LEU A 24 19.75 42.17 29.67
CA LEU A 24 20.08 41.37 28.47
C LEU A 24 19.06 40.25 28.25
N LYS A 25 18.62 39.60 29.34
CA LYS A 25 17.57 38.58 29.29
C LYS A 25 16.23 39.17 28.84
N GLU A 26 15.83 40.30 29.39
CA GLU A 26 14.61 41.02 28.96
C GLU A 26 14.65 41.37 27.47
N LEU A 27 15.78 41.90 26.97
CA LEU A 27 15.93 42.23 25.55
C LEU A 27 15.81 40.99 24.64
N GLN A 28 16.27 39.84 25.10
CA GLN A 28 16.13 38.58 24.35
C GLN A 28 14.66 38.12 24.32
N GLU A 29 13.94 38.26 25.43
CA GLU A 29 12.52 37.94 25.50
C GLU A 29 11.67 38.90 24.65
N GLU A 30 11.99 40.20 24.66
CA GLU A 30 11.38 41.23 23.79
C GLU A 30 11.61 40.91 22.31
N GLU A 31 12.84 40.55 21.90
CA GLU A 31 13.17 40.15 20.52
C GLU A 31 12.35 38.92 20.09
N ASN A 32 12.30 37.89 20.95
CA ASN A 32 11.56 36.66 20.65
C ASN A 32 10.05 36.93 20.53
N LYS A 33 9.50 37.79 21.37
CA LYS A 33 8.09 38.18 21.33
C LYS A 33 7.77 38.93 20.03
N GLU A 34 8.64 39.85 19.62
CA GLU A 34 8.46 40.62 18.39
C GLU A 34 8.63 39.75 17.13
N CYS A 35 9.60 38.83 17.11
CA CYS A 35 9.73 37.85 16.02
C CYS A 35 8.47 36.98 15.91
N ARG A 36 7.94 36.45 17.03
CA ARG A 36 6.69 35.67 17.01
C ARG A 36 5.49 36.47 16.54
N ARG A 37 5.41 37.77 16.90
CA ARG A 37 4.34 38.66 16.40
C ARG A 37 4.41 38.80 14.88
N LEU A 38 5.60 39.06 14.34
CA LEU A 38 5.83 39.18 12.90
C LEU A 38 5.59 37.85 12.15
N GLU A 39 6.00 36.73 12.72
CA GLU A 39 5.73 35.39 12.19
C GLU A 39 4.22 35.05 12.21
N GLN A 40 3.51 35.45 13.27
CA GLN A 40 2.04 35.30 13.34
C GLN A 40 1.36 36.19 12.29
N GLU A 41 1.79 37.44 12.13
CA GLU A 41 1.26 38.32 11.07
C GLU A 41 1.53 37.76 9.67
N GLN A 42 2.71 37.18 9.45
CA GLN A 42 3.06 36.48 8.21
C GLN A 42 2.16 35.26 8.01
N SER A 43 1.93 34.47 9.06
CA SER A 43 1.04 33.30 9.04
C SER A 43 -0.41 33.68 8.73
N ASP A 44 -0.93 34.72 9.39
CA ASP A 44 -2.29 35.22 9.17
C ASP A 44 -2.44 35.79 7.76
N ALA A 45 -1.43 36.51 7.27
CA ALA A 45 -1.39 37.00 5.89
C ALA A 45 -1.31 35.85 4.88
N ASN A 46 -0.53 34.80 5.16
CA ASN A 46 -0.38 33.62 4.31
C ASN A 46 -1.61 32.70 4.34
N SER A 47 -2.33 32.61 5.46
CA SER A 47 -3.60 31.87 5.55
C SER A 47 -4.69 32.46 4.66
N ARG A 48 -4.60 33.77 4.36
CA ARG A 48 -5.45 34.48 3.41
C ARG A 48 -4.95 34.41 1.98
N LYS A 49 -3.69 34.01 1.75
CA LYS A 49 -3.17 33.79 0.40
C LYS A 49 -3.73 32.45 -0.11
N PRO A 50 -4.13 32.38 -1.41
CA PRO A 50 -4.39 31.10 -2.05
C PRO A 50 -3.20 30.16 -1.81
N ARG A 51 -3.46 28.88 -1.55
CA ARG A 51 -2.41 27.87 -1.31
C ARG A 51 -1.29 28.02 -2.35
N PRO A 52 -0.01 27.90 -1.96
CA PRO A 52 1.10 28.00 -2.90
C PRO A 52 0.87 26.99 -4.02
N LYS A 53 0.63 27.52 -5.22
CA LYS A 53 0.27 26.71 -6.39
C LYS A 53 1.41 25.76 -6.67
N ASN A 54 1.09 24.50 -7.00
CA ASN A 54 2.11 23.55 -7.41
C ASN A 54 2.72 24.03 -8.73
N LYS A 55 3.89 24.66 -8.65
CA LYS A 55 4.58 25.22 -9.81
C LYS A 55 5.19 24.12 -10.71
N GLY A 56 5.33 22.89 -10.20
CA GLY A 56 6.05 21.81 -10.86
C GLY A 56 7.51 22.20 -11.19
N SER A 57 8.26 21.26 -11.75
CA SER A 57 9.52 21.58 -12.43
C SER A 57 9.33 21.65 -13.95
N HIS A 58 10.16 22.43 -14.64
CA HIS A 58 10.21 22.41 -16.11
C HIS A 58 10.40 21.00 -16.66
N HIS A 59 11.25 20.20 -16.00
CA HIS A 59 11.56 18.85 -16.42
C HIS A 59 10.34 17.92 -16.37
N GLU A 60 9.53 18.00 -15.31
CA GLU A 60 8.30 17.21 -15.18
C GLU A 60 7.27 17.60 -16.24
N ASP A 61 7.07 18.91 -16.45
CA ASP A 61 6.14 19.41 -17.48
C ASP A 61 6.59 18.98 -18.89
N GLN A 62 7.90 19.10 -19.19
CA GLN A 62 8.48 18.70 -20.47
C GLN A 62 8.34 17.18 -20.69
N THR A 63 8.62 16.37 -19.67
CA THR A 63 8.48 14.91 -19.75
C THR A 63 7.03 14.51 -20.05
N LEU A 64 6.06 15.21 -19.45
CA LEU A 64 4.65 14.98 -19.70
C LEU A 64 4.27 15.31 -21.15
N VAL A 65 4.78 16.42 -21.70
CA VAL A 65 4.57 16.81 -23.10
C VAL A 65 5.24 15.83 -24.06
N ASP A 66 6.50 15.45 -23.81
CA ASP A 66 7.24 14.52 -24.66
C ASP A 66 6.54 13.16 -24.73
N GLN A 67 6.09 12.63 -23.59
CA GLN A 67 5.33 11.38 -23.55
C GLN A 67 4.02 11.49 -24.35
N PHE A 68 3.29 12.60 -24.21
CA PHE A 68 2.04 12.81 -24.95
C PHE A 68 2.26 12.85 -26.47
N ILE A 69 3.30 13.55 -26.94
CA ILE A 69 3.64 13.59 -28.37
C ILE A 69 4.10 12.23 -28.87
N GLN A 70 4.85 11.48 -28.05
CA GLN A 70 5.27 10.13 -28.38
C GLN A 70 4.06 9.19 -28.53
N ASP A 71 3.13 9.21 -27.57
CA ASP A 71 1.90 8.41 -27.61
C ASP A 71 1.07 8.71 -28.88
N LEU A 72 0.98 9.97 -29.30
CA LEU A 72 0.29 10.36 -30.53
C LEU A 72 0.97 9.84 -31.80
N ARG A 73 2.30 9.87 -31.86
CA ARG A 73 3.08 9.33 -33.00
C ARG A 73 2.95 7.81 -33.07
N GLU A 74 2.94 7.14 -31.93
CA GLU A 74 2.71 5.71 -31.86
C GLU A 74 1.30 5.35 -32.34
N ASP A 75 0.27 6.10 -31.94
CA ASP A 75 -1.11 5.90 -32.44
C ASP A 75 -1.21 6.12 -33.95
N GLU A 76 -0.62 7.18 -34.49
CA GLU A 76 -0.62 7.45 -35.94
C GLU A 76 0.09 6.33 -36.72
N ASN A 77 1.23 5.86 -36.21
CA ASN A 77 1.93 4.71 -36.79
C ASN A 77 1.09 3.43 -36.69
N MET A 78 0.35 3.22 -35.59
CA MET A 78 -0.55 2.08 -35.43
C MET A 78 -1.76 2.14 -36.37
N VAL A 79 -2.32 3.32 -36.62
CA VAL A 79 -3.44 3.51 -37.57
C VAL A 79 -2.99 3.24 -39.00
N ASN A 80 -1.78 3.67 -39.36
CA ASN A 80 -1.18 3.42 -40.67
C ASN A 80 -0.81 1.94 -40.86
N ASN A 81 -0.42 1.26 -39.78
CA ASN A 81 -0.17 -0.18 -39.79
C ASN A 81 -1.50 -0.94 -39.68
N LYS A 82 -2.04 -1.34 -40.84
CA LYS A 82 -3.16 -2.29 -40.91
C LYS A 82 -2.79 -3.58 -40.16
N LYS A 83 -3.16 -3.65 -38.88
CA LYS A 83 -2.89 -4.84 -38.08
C LYS A 83 -3.93 -5.89 -38.44
N PRO A 84 -3.51 -7.04 -38.94
CA PRO A 84 -4.43 -8.14 -39.08
C PRO A 84 -4.96 -8.59 -37.73
N ILE A 85 -6.28 -8.69 -37.62
CA ILE A 85 -6.93 -9.20 -36.42
C ILE A 85 -7.56 -10.54 -36.79
N ILE A 86 -7.33 -11.50 -35.91
CA ILE A 86 -8.02 -12.77 -35.93
C ILE A 86 -9.27 -12.59 -35.06
N ASP A 87 -10.44 -12.50 -35.69
CA ASP A 87 -11.73 -12.35 -35.01
C ASP A 87 -12.72 -13.43 -35.45
N ASP A 88 -12.26 -14.69 -35.42
CA ASP A 88 -13.13 -15.86 -35.58
C ASP A 88 -13.23 -16.59 -34.24
N PRO A 89 -14.21 -16.23 -33.38
CA PRO A 89 -14.31 -16.81 -32.04
C PRO A 89 -14.50 -18.34 -32.07
N VAL A 90 -15.08 -18.89 -33.14
CA VAL A 90 -15.27 -20.34 -33.29
C VAL A 90 -13.93 -21.02 -33.58
N CYS A 91 -13.15 -20.48 -34.52
CA CYS A 91 -11.82 -21.00 -34.80
C CYS A 91 -10.86 -20.83 -33.62
N ILE A 92 -10.91 -19.70 -32.90
CA ILE A 92 -10.12 -19.44 -31.68
C ILE A 92 -10.46 -20.50 -30.61
N ALA A 93 -11.75 -20.65 -30.28
CA ALA A 93 -12.19 -21.61 -29.27
C ALA A 93 -11.79 -23.05 -29.64
N THR A 94 -11.91 -23.40 -30.94
CA THR A 94 -11.55 -24.74 -31.41
C THR A 94 -10.04 -24.98 -31.37
N LEU A 95 -9.22 -24.00 -31.79
CA LEU A 95 -7.77 -24.09 -31.69
C LEU A 95 -7.33 -24.26 -30.22
N ASN A 96 -7.92 -23.48 -29.32
CA ASN A 96 -7.63 -23.58 -27.88
C ASN A 96 -8.00 -24.97 -27.32
N ALA A 97 -9.15 -25.51 -27.73
CA ALA A 97 -9.58 -26.85 -27.33
C ALA A 97 -8.62 -27.95 -27.83
N GLU A 98 -8.12 -27.86 -29.06
CA GLU A 98 -7.14 -28.80 -29.60
C GLU A 98 -5.77 -28.70 -28.90
N ILE A 99 -5.31 -27.48 -28.60
CA ILE A 99 -4.10 -27.24 -27.81
C ILE A 99 -4.25 -27.85 -26.42
N SER A 100 -5.36 -27.57 -25.73
CA SER A 100 -5.67 -28.13 -24.42
C SER A 100 -5.70 -29.66 -24.45
N THR A 101 -6.29 -30.25 -25.49
CA THR A 101 -6.31 -31.70 -25.70
C THR A 101 -4.90 -32.26 -25.85
N LYS A 102 -4.03 -31.61 -26.63
CA LYS A 102 -2.64 -32.04 -26.81
C LYS A 102 -1.80 -31.87 -25.53
N ILE A 103 -2.00 -30.79 -24.78
CA ILE A 103 -1.35 -30.57 -23.46
C ILE A 103 -1.74 -31.70 -22.49
N ASN A 104 -3.03 -32.03 -22.41
CA ASN A 104 -3.52 -33.13 -21.56
C ASN A 104 -2.95 -34.49 -21.96
N ALA A 105 -2.95 -34.79 -23.26
CA ALA A 105 -2.34 -36.03 -23.77
C ALA A 105 -0.85 -36.10 -23.42
N THR A 106 -0.14 -34.97 -23.52
CA THR A 106 1.27 -34.88 -23.15
C THR A 106 1.49 -35.06 -21.64
N ALA A 107 0.67 -34.45 -20.79
CA ALA A 107 0.74 -34.65 -19.35
C ALA A 107 0.47 -36.10 -18.94
N ASN A 108 -0.46 -36.78 -19.63
CA ASN A 108 -0.73 -38.20 -19.42
C ASN A 108 0.44 -39.09 -19.86
N TYR A 109 1.07 -38.77 -20.99
CA TYR A 109 2.30 -39.41 -21.43
C TYR A 109 3.43 -39.27 -20.39
N LEU A 110 3.65 -38.05 -19.88
CA LEU A 110 4.65 -37.80 -18.82
C LEU A 110 4.34 -38.56 -17.53
N ASN A 111 3.06 -38.64 -17.14
CA ASN A 111 2.64 -39.46 -15.99
C ASN A 111 2.96 -40.95 -16.20
N ARG A 112 2.76 -41.48 -17.42
CA ARG A 112 3.04 -42.87 -17.76
C ARG A 112 4.54 -43.18 -17.65
N ILE A 113 5.40 -42.40 -18.29
CA ILE A 113 6.86 -42.62 -18.23
C ILE A 113 7.40 -42.41 -16.82
N ARG A 114 6.85 -41.45 -16.06
CA ARG A 114 7.17 -41.26 -14.63
C ARG A 114 6.86 -42.53 -13.83
N ASN A 115 5.66 -43.10 -13.98
CA ASN A 115 5.25 -44.27 -13.22
C ASN A 115 6.09 -45.50 -13.57
N LEU A 116 6.47 -45.68 -14.84
CA LEU A 116 7.39 -46.73 -15.26
C LEU A 116 8.80 -46.55 -14.67
N ALA A 117 9.28 -45.31 -14.55
CA ALA A 117 10.59 -45.04 -13.97
C ALA A 117 10.63 -45.26 -12.45
N ARG A 118 9.51 -45.06 -11.73
CA ARG A 118 9.45 -45.23 -10.25
C ARG A 118 9.82 -46.63 -9.77
N THR A 119 9.66 -47.66 -10.60
CA THR A 119 10.00 -49.04 -10.24
C THR A 119 11.48 -49.36 -10.45
N GLN A 120 12.24 -48.46 -11.08
CA GLN A 120 13.67 -48.64 -11.34
C GLN A 120 14.53 -47.90 -10.31
N SER A 121 15.65 -48.49 -9.93
CA SER A 121 16.62 -47.83 -9.03
C SER A 121 17.27 -46.62 -9.72
N ARG A 122 17.55 -45.54 -8.97
CA ARG A 122 18.27 -44.32 -9.43
C ARG A 122 17.52 -43.44 -10.44
N THR A 123 16.18 -43.40 -10.38
CA THR A 123 15.35 -42.55 -11.27
C THR A 123 14.70 -41.35 -10.56
N THR A 124 15.07 -41.06 -9.31
CA THR A 124 14.45 -40.00 -8.49
C THR A 124 14.44 -38.64 -9.20
N ASP A 125 15.58 -38.21 -9.75
CA ASP A 125 15.71 -36.92 -10.45
C ASP A 125 14.84 -36.87 -11.71
N PHE A 126 14.69 -38.00 -12.41
CA PHE A 126 13.83 -38.11 -13.57
C PHE A 126 12.34 -38.02 -13.19
N VAL A 127 11.94 -38.70 -12.11
CA VAL A 127 10.58 -38.65 -11.57
C VAL A 127 10.23 -37.23 -11.14
N GLU A 128 11.15 -36.53 -10.49
CA GLU A 128 10.96 -35.14 -10.07
C GLU A 128 10.85 -34.19 -11.27
N SER A 129 11.72 -34.35 -12.28
CA SER A 129 11.64 -33.57 -13.53
C SER A 129 10.29 -33.77 -14.25
N CYS A 130 9.73 -34.99 -14.20
CA CYS A 130 8.39 -35.26 -14.72
C CYS A 130 7.31 -34.53 -13.92
N ASN A 131 7.36 -34.56 -12.59
CA ASN A 131 6.38 -33.87 -11.73
C ASN A 131 6.37 -32.36 -11.99
N GLN A 132 7.53 -31.74 -12.09
CA GLN A 132 7.67 -30.31 -12.38
C GLN A 132 7.08 -29.95 -13.75
N SER A 133 7.37 -30.75 -14.77
CA SER A 133 6.82 -30.54 -16.12
C SER A 133 5.30 -30.72 -16.16
N ILE A 134 4.76 -31.73 -15.48
CA ILE A 134 3.30 -31.96 -15.37
C ILE A 134 2.62 -30.77 -14.65
N ALA A 135 3.20 -30.29 -13.55
CA ALA A 135 2.67 -29.14 -12.82
C ALA A 135 2.72 -27.86 -13.68
N SER A 136 3.81 -27.65 -14.44
CA SER A 136 3.92 -26.56 -15.40
C SER A 136 2.82 -26.61 -16.46
N PHE A 137 2.55 -27.79 -17.03
CA PHE A 137 1.55 -27.96 -18.09
C PHE A 137 0.12 -27.75 -17.57
N ARG A 138 -0.18 -28.20 -16.35
CA ARG A 138 -1.47 -27.91 -15.70
C ARG A 138 -1.68 -26.43 -15.45
N ARG A 139 -0.64 -25.69 -15.05
CA ARG A 139 -0.71 -24.23 -14.91
C ARG A 139 -0.89 -23.56 -16.27
N ALA A 140 -0.17 -24.01 -17.29
CA ALA A 140 -0.28 -23.48 -18.64
C ALA A 140 -1.67 -23.70 -19.26
N GLN A 141 -2.36 -24.79 -18.91
CA GLN A 141 -3.73 -25.06 -19.36
C GLN A 141 -4.74 -24.00 -18.88
N VAL A 142 -4.47 -23.37 -17.73
CA VAL A 142 -5.30 -22.29 -17.17
C VAL A 142 -4.76 -20.91 -17.56
N ASN A 143 -3.56 -20.86 -18.15
CA ASN A 143 -2.88 -19.61 -18.45
C ASN A 143 -3.20 -19.15 -19.88
N GLU A 144 -4.20 -18.27 -19.99
CA GLU A 144 -4.62 -17.60 -21.22
C GLU A 144 -3.44 -16.94 -21.96
N ASN A 145 -2.39 -16.50 -21.26
CA ASN A 145 -1.27 -15.78 -21.86
C ASN A 145 -0.50 -16.59 -22.92
N ASN A 146 -0.30 -17.90 -22.71
CA ASN A 146 0.42 -18.73 -23.68
C ASN A 146 -0.35 -18.86 -25.00
N PHE A 147 -1.69 -18.94 -24.91
CA PHE A 147 -2.56 -19.02 -26.07
C PHE A 147 -2.63 -17.67 -26.80
N GLN A 148 -2.72 -16.57 -26.06
CA GLN A 148 -2.67 -15.21 -26.61
C GLN A 148 -1.36 -14.90 -27.34
N GLU A 149 -0.23 -15.43 -26.86
CA GLU A 149 1.05 -15.34 -27.54
C GLU A 149 1.04 -16.08 -28.90
N LEU A 150 0.45 -17.28 -28.96
CA LEU A 150 0.26 -17.99 -30.23
C LEU A 150 -0.65 -17.19 -31.18
N CYS A 151 -1.78 -16.68 -30.69
CA CYS A 151 -2.69 -15.87 -31.50
C CYS A 151 -2.00 -14.61 -32.06
N SER A 152 -1.15 -13.97 -31.26
CA SER A 152 -0.35 -12.81 -31.69
C SER A 152 0.65 -13.20 -32.77
N SER A 153 1.40 -14.30 -32.58
CA SER A 153 2.33 -14.81 -33.59
C SER A 153 1.62 -15.22 -34.88
N LEU A 154 0.43 -15.82 -34.80
CA LEU A 154 -0.39 -16.17 -35.96
C LEU A 154 -0.96 -14.96 -36.68
N ALA A 155 -1.31 -13.90 -35.95
CA ALA A 155 -1.77 -12.65 -36.56
C ALA A 155 -0.67 -12.03 -37.46
N GLU A 156 0.59 -12.13 -37.05
CA GLU A 156 1.75 -11.62 -37.79
C GLU A 156 2.25 -12.59 -38.88
N SER A 157 1.82 -13.85 -38.86
CA SER A 157 2.22 -14.87 -39.83
C SER A 157 1.50 -14.71 -41.17
N ASP A 158 2.15 -15.17 -42.23
CA ASP A 158 1.56 -15.40 -43.55
C ASP A 158 1.29 -16.89 -43.81
N ALA A 159 0.78 -17.21 -45.00
CA ALA A 159 0.42 -18.58 -45.39
C ALA A 159 1.64 -19.53 -45.46
N ASP A 160 2.85 -19.01 -45.61
CA ASP A 160 4.07 -19.81 -45.75
C ASP A 160 4.79 -20.01 -44.40
N THR A 161 4.63 -19.06 -43.48
CA THR A 161 5.35 -19.03 -42.19
C THR A 161 4.54 -19.58 -41.01
N PHE A 162 3.22 -19.64 -41.09
CA PHE A 162 2.38 -20.00 -39.93
C PHE A 162 2.70 -21.39 -39.34
N ALA A 163 2.99 -22.37 -40.20
CA ALA A 163 3.27 -23.72 -39.76
C ALA A 163 4.56 -23.76 -38.94
N HIS A 164 5.59 -23.05 -39.42
CA HIS A 164 6.86 -22.90 -38.71
C HIS A 164 6.65 -22.18 -37.37
N ASN A 165 5.95 -21.05 -37.37
CA ASN A 165 5.71 -20.25 -36.16
C ASN A 165 4.91 -21.04 -35.10
N THR A 166 3.88 -21.77 -35.52
CA THR A 166 3.08 -22.62 -34.61
C THR A 166 3.91 -23.77 -34.02
N GLN A 167 4.74 -24.41 -34.85
CA GLN A 167 5.64 -25.48 -34.40
C GLN A 167 6.71 -24.98 -33.44
N GLN A 168 7.30 -23.82 -33.74
CA GLN A 168 8.32 -23.19 -32.92
C GLN A 168 7.73 -22.76 -31.56
N TRP A 169 6.55 -22.13 -31.56
CA TRP A 169 5.82 -21.82 -30.33
C TRP A 169 5.59 -23.08 -29.47
N TRP A 170 5.09 -24.17 -30.06
CA TRP A 170 4.88 -25.42 -29.33
C TRP A 170 6.18 -25.96 -28.75
N LYS A 171 7.26 -25.93 -29.53
CA LYS A 171 8.59 -26.38 -29.12
C LYS A 171 9.09 -25.59 -27.92
N GLU A 172 8.97 -24.27 -27.96
CA GLU A 172 9.44 -23.39 -26.89
C GLU A 172 8.62 -23.55 -25.60
N LYS A 173 7.28 -23.59 -25.71
CA LYS A 173 6.40 -23.65 -24.53
C LYS A 173 6.32 -25.04 -23.90
N TYR A 174 6.36 -26.10 -24.71
CA TYR A 174 6.09 -27.47 -24.25
C TYR A 174 7.14 -28.48 -24.75
N GLY A 175 7.48 -28.43 -26.03
CA GLY A 175 8.26 -29.46 -26.71
C GLY A 175 9.68 -29.66 -26.17
N ASN A 176 10.38 -28.59 -25.77
CA ASN A 176 11.74 -28.67 -25.23
C ASN A 176 11.80 -29.48 -23.92
N ALA A 177 10.85 -29.26 -23.01
CA ALA A 177 10.76 -30.02 -21.75
C ALA A 177 10.47 -31.50 -22.01
N VAL A 178 9.52 -31.80 -22.90
CA VAL A 178 9.19 -33.19 -23.30
C VAL A 178 10.37 -33.85 -23.99
N GLY A 179 11.09 -33.14 -24.87
CA GLY A 179 12.26 -33.64 -25.59
C GLY A 179 13.43 -33.99 -24.66
N GLU A 180 13.68 -33.17 -23.63
CA GLU A 180 14.65 -33.49 -22.58
C GLU A 180 14.26 -34.73 -21.79
N LEU A 181 12.99 -34.83 -21.37
CA LEU A 181 12.48 -36.01 -20.67
C LEU A 181 12.54 -37.27 -21.53
N ASN A 182 12.24 -37.18 -22.82
CA ASN A 182 12.37 -38.29 -23.77
C ASN A 182 13.83 -38.76 -23.89
N ARG A 183 14.80 -37.85 -23.98
CA ARG A 183 16.24 -38.20 -24.03
C ARG A 183 16.69 -38.93 -22.77
N ARG A 184 16.19 -38.54 -21.59
CA ARG A 184 16.45 -39.26 -20.33
C ARG A 184 15.74 -40.61 -20.29
N ASN A 185 14.47 -40.65 -20.70
CA ASN A 185 13.67 -41.87 -20.70
C ASN A 185 14.23 -42.93 -21.67
N GLN A 186 14.86 -42.55 -22.78
CA GLN A 186 15.54 -43.50 -23.67
C GLN A 186 16.61 -44.34 -22.96
N LYS A 187 17.25 -43.82 -21.90
CA LYS A 187 18.24 -44.54 -21.09
C LYS A 187 17.60 -45.44 -20.02
N ILE A 188 16.33 -45.19 -19.68
CA ILE A 188 15.59 -45.83 -18.58
C ILE A 188 14.65 -46.91 -19.14
N ASN A 189 13.81 -46.53 -20.10
CA ASN A 189 12.86 -47.39 -20.78
C ASN A 189 12.63 -46.91 -22.23
N PRO A 190 13.49 -47.32 -23.19
CA PRO A 190 13.41 -46.86 -24.57
C PRO A 190 12.09 -47.23 -25.24
N ALA A 191 11.51 -48.39 -24.93
CA ALA A 191 10.26 -48.87 -25.50
C ALA A 191 9.04 -48.00 -25.16
N ALA A 192 9.10 -47.23 -24.07
CA ALA A 192 8.02 -46.34 -23.65
C ALA A 192 8.12 -44.91 -24.23
N THR A 193 9.17 -44.60 -24.98
CA THR A 193 9.43 -43.24 -25.49
C THR A 193 8.61 -42.94 -26.74
N GLU A 194 7.81 -41.89 -26.69
CA GLU A 194 7.03 -41.41 -27.84
C GLU A 194 7.46 -39.98 -28.23
N SER A 195 7.96 -39.82 -29.46
CA SER A 195 8.50 -38.53 -29.96
C SER A 195 7.43 -37.53 -30.41
N ASN A 196 6.24 -38.02 -30.75
CA ASN A 196 5.07 -37.25 -31.21
C ASN A 196 4.54 -36.21 -30.21
N PHE A 197 4.95 -36.26 -28.93
CA PHE A 197 4.57 -35.27 -27.91
C PHE A 197 5.52 -34.08 -27.85
N ALA A 198 6.77 -34.23 -28.32
CA ALA A 198 7.77 -33.16 -28.30
C ALA A 198 7.62 -32.18 -29.48
N ALA A 199 6.92 -32.57 -30.53
CA ALA A 199 6.73 -31.76 -31.74
C ALA A 199 5.31 -31.88 -32.29
N LEU A 200 4.87 -30.86 -33.04
CA LEU A 200 3.65 -30.94 -33.84
C LEU A 200 3.99 -31.52 -35.21
N SER A 201 3.39 -32.66 -35.57
CA SER A 201 3.48 -33.20 -36.92
C SER A 201 2.81 -32.26 -37.93
N SER A 202 3.21 -32.35 -39.20
CA SER A 202 2.55 -31.63 -40.30
C SER A 202 1.06 -31.96 -40.44
N SER A 203 0.65 -33.13 -39.94
CA SER A 203 -0.74 -33.61 -39.88
C SER A 203 -1.48 -33.26 -38.58
N SER A 204 -0.91 -32.40 -37.74
CA SER A 204 -1.54 -32.00 -36.47
C SER A 204 -2.79 -31.16 -36.72
N ARG A 205 -3.91 -31.51 -36.06
CA ARG A 205 -5.16 -30.71 -36.09
C ARG A 205 -4.93 -29.27 -35.62
N ILE A 206 -3.96 -29.04 -34.72
CA ILE A 206 -3.56 -27.69 -34.28
C ILE A 206 -3.09 -26.85 -35.49
N LEU A 207 -2.31 -27.44 -36.41
CA LEU A 207 -1.87 -26.74 -37.63
C LEU A 207 -3.03 -26.48 -38.60
N ASP A 208 -3.99 -27.41 -38.70
CA ASP A 208 -5.17 -27.21 -39.53
C ASP A 208 -6.04 -26.06 -39.03
N TYR A 209 -6.26 -25.95 -37.71
CA TYR A 209 -7.01 -24.84 -37.14
C TYR A 209 -6.22 -23.53 -37.15
N ALA A 210 -4.89 -23.55 -36.94
CA ALA A 210 -4.06 -22.37 -37.14
C ALA A 210 -4.14 -21.85 -38.59
N ARG A 211 -4.15 -22.75 -39.58
CA ARG A 211 -4.35 -22.39 -41.00
C ARG A 211 -5.73 -21.77 -41.24
N LYS A 212 -6.80 -22.38 -40.71
CA LYS A 212 -8.17 -21.82 -40.79
C LYS A 212 -8.26 -20.45 -40.16
N LEU A 213 -7.60 -20.26 -39.03
CA LEU A 213 -7.58 -19.01 -38.29
C LEU A 213 -6.91 -17.88 -39.09
N ILE A 214 -5.81 -18.19 -39.78
CA ILE A 214 -5.16 -17.25 -40.70
C ILE A 214 -6.01 -16.97 -41.94
N ALA A 215 -6.71 -17.97 -42.47
CA ALA A 215 -7.64 -17.76 -43.59
C ALA A 215 -8.84 -16.89 -43.19
N ALA A 216 -9.28 -16.95 -41.93
CA ALA A 216 -10.35 -16.14 -41.36
C ALA A 216 -9.90 -14.74 -40.90
N ARG A 217 -8.62 -14.42 -41.04
CA ARG A 217 -8.03 -13.12 -40.65
C ARG A 217 -8.70 -11.99 -41.41
N THR A 218 -9.32 -11.08 -40.67
CA THR A 218 -9.83 -9.83 -41.22
C THR A 218 -8.82 -8.72 -40.98
N VAL A 219 -8.56 -7.92 -42.02
CA VAL A 219 -7.79 -6.68 -41.85
C VAL A 219 -8.76 -5.61 -41.38
N ILE A 220 -8.83 -5.42 -40.06
CA ILE A 220 -9.63 -4.37 -39.46
C ILE A 220 -8.75 -3.11 -39.40
N PRO A 221 -9.23 -1.94 -39.87
CA PRO A 221 -8.52 -0.69 -39.62
C PRO A 221 -8.41 -0.47 -38.11
N VAL A 222 -7.19 -0.29 -37.60
CA VAL A 222 -6.97 0.00 -36.19
C VAL A 222 -7.67 1.33 -35.89
N LYS A 223 -8.62 1.31 -34.95
CA LYS A 223 -9.31 2.52 -34.52
C LYS A 223 -8.30 3.38 -33.77
N SER A 224 -8.06 4.59 -34.27
CA SER A 224 -7.21 5.59 -33.62
C SER A 224 -7.66 5.82 -32.17
N GLN A 225 -6.69 5.81 -31.27
CA GLN A 225 -6.85 6.15 -29.85
C GLN A 225 -6.57 7.63 -29.57
N LYS A 226 -6.23 8.42 -30.58
CA LYS A 226 -5.93 9.86 -30.51
C LYS A 226 -6.81 10.64 -29.54
N THR A 227 -8.14 10.50 -29.63
CA THR A 227 -9.09 11.22 -28.75
C THR A 227 -8.90 10.89 -27.27
N GLU A 228 -8.60 9.63 -26.94
CA GLU A 228 -8.38 9.21 -25.55
C GLU A 228 -7.03 9.67 -25.02
N ILE A 229 -5.99 9.64 -25.87
CA ILE A 229 -4.66 10.18 -25.55
C ILE A 229 -4.76 11.69 -25.24
N ILE A 230 -5.45 12.44 -26.11
CA ILE A 230 -5.71 13.88 -25.93
C ILE A 230 -6.51 14.14 -24.65
N ARG A 231 -7.58 13.39 -24.39
CA ARG A 231 -8.40 13.54 -23.18
C ARG A 231 -7.57 13.35 -21.90
N LYS A 232 -6.71 12.33 -21.86
CA LYS A 232 -5.81 12.10 -20.72
C LYS A 232 -4.84 13.25 -20.51
N PHE A 233 -4.27 13.79 -21.59
CA PHE A 233 -3.36 14.93 -21.53
C PHE A 233 -4.08 16.20 -21.05
N VAL A 234 -5.23 16.56 -21.65
CA VAL A 234 -6.03 17.74 -21.25
C VAL A 234 -6.44 17.67 -19.77
N ASN A 235 -6.87 16.50 -19.29
CA ASN A 235 -7.20 16.34 -17.86
C ASN A 235 -5.99 16.59 -16.95
N ARG A 236 -4.78 16.18 -17.36
CA ARG A 236 -3.55 16.49 -16.61
C ARG A 236 -3.20 17.97 -16.69
N LEU A 237 -3.36 18.60 -17.85
CA LEU A 237 -3.14 20.05 -18.00
C LEU A 237 -4.00 20.87 -17.04
N LEU A 238 -5.30 20.55 -16.92
CA LEU A 238 -6.22 21.28 -16.05
C LEU A 238 -5.94 21.12 -14.56
N ILE A 239 -5.27 20.02 -14.17
CA ILE A 239 -4.79 19.84 -12.80
C ILE A 239 -3.55 20.70 -12.55
N LEU A 240 -2.68 20.83 -13.54
CA LEU A 240 -1.43 21.58 -13.43
C LEU A 240 -1.63 23.10 -13.62
N ASP A 241 -2.62 23.52 -14.38
CA ASP A 241 -2.92 24.91 -14.73
C ASP A 241 -4.20 25.42 -14.04
N GLU A 242 -4.17 25.46 -12.70
CA GLU A 242 -5.32 25.91 -11.90
C GLU A 242 -5.79 27.34 -12.25
N GLU A 243 -4.90 28.22 -12.76
CA GLU A 243 -5.25 29.61 -13.10
C GLU A 243 -6.16 29.75 -14.32
N ASP A 244 -6.08 28.79 -15.23
CA ASP A 244 -6.85 28.79 -16.46
C ASP A 244 -7.84 27.64 -16.53
N ARG A 245 -7.97 26.86 -15.45
CA ARG A 245 -8.98 25.80 -15.32
C ARG A 245 -10.40 26.31 -15.57
N ASP A 246 -10.72 27.50 -15.06
CA ASP A 246 -12.06 28.10 -15.24
C ASP A 246 -12.23 28.80 -16.60
N LYS A 247 -11.12 29.01 -17.35
CA LYS A 247 -11.13 29.69 -18.65
C LYS A 247 -11.07 28.73 -19.83
N THR A 248 -10.59 27.52 -19.61
CA THR A 248 -10.46 26.47 -20.62
C THR A 248 -11.61 25.49 -20.49
N ASP A 249 -12.49 25.45 -21.49
CA ASP A 249 -13.47 24.37 -21.63
C ASP A 249 -12.74 23.08 -22.08
N PRO A 250 -12.70 22.01 -21.24
CA PRO A 250 -11.98 20.78 -21.57
C PRO A 250 -12.44 20.13 -22.87
N GLU A 251 -13.75 20.07 -23.09
CA GLU A 251 -14.30 19.35 -24.26
C GLU A 251 -13.98 20.12 -25.54
N LYS A 252 -14.07 21.46 -25.49
CA LYS A 252 -13.67 22.30 -26.61
C LYS A 252 -12.19 22.15 -26.96
N LEU A 253 -11.30 22.08 -25.96
CA LEU A 253 -9.86 21.87 -26.19
C LEU A 253 -9.58 20.46 -26.72
N ILE A 254 -10.28 19.44 -26.22
CA ILE A 254 -10.18 18.07 -26.73
C ILE A 254 -10.58 18.05 -28.21
N ASP A 255 -11.69 18.67 -28.58
CA ASP A 255 -12.16 18.74 -29.96
C ASP A 255 -11.16 19.47 -30.87
N GLU A 256 -10.65 20.62 -30.43
CA GLU A 256 -9.63 21.40 -31.16
C GLU A 256 -8.38 20.54 -31.44
N LEU A 257 -7.76 19.97 -30.39
CA LEU A 257 -6.57 19.13 -30.53
C LEU A 257 -6.84 17.86 -31.34
N ASN A 258 -8.06 17.29 -31.26
CA ASN A 258 -8.40 16.08 -31.98
C ASN A 258 -8.50 16.33 -33.50
N THR A 259 -8.87 17.54 -33.91
CA THR A 259 -8.88 17.98 -35.33
C THR A 259 -7.52 18.43 -35.86
N SER A 260 -6.57 18.77 -34.98
CA SER A 260 -5.22 19.20 -35.34
C SER A 260 -4.28 18.06 -35.74
N ASP A 261 -3.29 18.33 -36.59
CA ASP A 261 -2.18 17.39 -36.84
C ASP A 261 -1.16 17.39 -35.67
N ILE A 262 -0.23 16.42 -35.65
CA ILE A 262 0.74 16.28 -34.55
C ILE A 262 1.66 17.51 -34.44
N GLU A 263 1.97 18.20 -35.54
CA GLU A 263 2.82 19.40 -35.52
C GLU A 263 2.10 20.58 -34.84
N GLN A 264 0.82 20.77 -35.15
CA GLN A 264 -0.05 21.77 -34.53
C GLN A 264 -0.24 21.48 -33.02
N ILE A 265 -0.45 20.21 -32.66
CA ILE A 265 -0.53 19.79 -31.25
C ILE A 265 0.81 20.08 -30.56
N GLY A 266 1.94 19.74 -31.19
CA GLY A 266 3.28 20.06 -30.70
C GLY A 266 3.46 21.56 -30.42
N ALA A 267 3.09 22.41 -31.37
CA ALA A 267 3.14 23.86 -31.21
C ALA A 267 2.26 24.38 -30.07
N TYR A 268 1.07 23.80 -29.86
CA TYR A 268 0.22 24.11 -28.70
C TYR A 268 0.93 23.76 -27.39
N THR A 269 1.49 22.55 -27.28
CA THR A 269 2.16 22.11 -26.05
C THR A 269 3.42 22.92 -25.72
N THR A 270 4.20 23.34 -26.73
CA THR A 270 5.34 24.25 -26.54
C THR A 270 4.90 25.59 -26.00
N LYS A 271 3.85 26.21 -26.56
CA LYS A 271 3.30 27.48 -26.04
C LYS A 271 2.80 27.34 -24.60
N TRP A 272 2.19 26.21 -24.26
CA TRP A 272 1.77 25.92 -22.90
C TRP A 272 2.96 25.82 -21.93
N LEU A 273 4.04 25.13 -22.33
CA LEU A 273 5.29 25.05 -21.56
C LEU A 273 5.93 26.43 -21.34
N GLU A 274 6.05 27.24 -22.39
CA GLU A 274 6.59 28.61 -22.32
C GLU A 274 5.80 29.48 -21.33
N LYS A 275 4.47 29.37 -21.38
CA LYS A 275 3.58 30.08 -20.45
C LYS A 275 3.84 29.67 -19.01
N ARG A 276 4.01 28.37 -18.73
CA ARG A 276 4.34 27.84 -17.40
C ARG A 276 5.73 28.25 -16.93
N ASP A 277 6.72 28.20 -17.82
CA ASP A 277 8.06 28.72 -17.55
C ASP A 277 7.99 30.20 -17.16
N GLY A 278 7.16 31.00 -17.85
CA GLY A 278 6.91 32.39 -17.51
C GLY A 278 6.28 32.60 -16.11
N VAL A 279 5.42 31.69 -15.66
CA VAL A 279 4.88 31.71 -14.28
C VAL A 279 5.95 31.30 -13.27
N ARG A 280 6.77 30.29 -13.58
CA ARG A 280 7.86 29.82 -12.72
C ARG A 280 8.98 30.86 -12.55
N ASN A 281 9.32 31.55 -13.63
CA ASN A 281 10.42 32.54 -13.67
C ASN A 281 10.04 33.92 -13.14
N ARG A 282 8.76 34.19 -12.86
CA ARG A 282 8.38 35.38 -12.09
C ARG A 282 8.97 35.24 -10.69
N LYS A 283 10.11 35.93 -10.48
CA LYS A 283 10.71 36.11 -9.15
C LYS A 283 9.60 36.49 -8.20
N GLU A 284 9.34 35.63 -7.23
CA GLU A 284 8.52 36.00 -6.08
C GLU A 284 9.20 37.22 -5.46
N ALA A 285 8.48 38.34 -5.39
CA ALA A 285 8.96 39.50 -4.66
C ALA A 285 9.34 39.02 -3.26
N GLU A 286 10.54 39.38 -2.78
CA GLU A 286 10.98 39.03 -1.43
C GLU A 286 9.85 39.31 -0.44
N ASP A 287 9.55 38.34 0.42
CA ASP A 287 8.47 38.47 1.37
C ASP A 287 8.76 39.71 2.24
N PRO A 288 7.90 40.75 2.22
CA PRO A 288 8.13 41.96 3.00
C PRO A 288 8.22 41.69 4.52
N TYR A 289 7.78 40.53 4.99
CA TYR A 289 7.94 40.11 6.38
C TYR A 289 9.36 39.63 6.72
N ASP A 290 10.10 39.04 5.77
CA ASP A 290 11.48 38.58 5.99
C ASP A 290 12.43 39.75 6.23
N ALA A 291 12.20 40.86 5.53
CA ALA A 291 12.93 42.11 5.76
C ALA A 291 12.64 42.67 7.16
N LYS A 292 11.37 42.69 7.58
CA LYS A 292 10.96 43.18 8.91
C LYS A 292 11.53 42.35 10.06
N ILE A 293 11.55 41.02 9.94
CA ILE A 293 12.13 40.13 10.95
C ILE A 293 13.64 40.38 11.07
N ARG A 294 14.32 40.58 9.93
CA ARG A 294 15.77 40.87 9.88
C ARG A 294 16.10 42.21 10.54
N ASP A 295 15.32 43.24 10.25
CA ASP A 295 15.50 44.59 10.82
C ASP A 295 15.26 44.60 12.33
N SER A 296 14.23 43.87 12.80
CA SER A 296 13.94 43.71 14.23
C SER A 296 15.11 43.03 14.96
N LYS A 297 15.61 41.90 14.45
CA LYS A 297 16.80 41.21 15.02
C LYS A 297 18.03 42.11 15.05
N ALA A 298 18.25 42.90 14.00
CA ALA A 298 19.36 43.86 13.96
C ALA A 298 19.22 44.96 15.03
N GLU A 299 18.00 45.45 15.28
CA GLU A 299 17.73 46.44 16.32
C GLU A 299 18.02 45.89 17.72
N PHE A 300 17.48 44.72 18.06
CA PHE A 300 17.73 44.08 19.36
C PHE A 300 19.20 43.68 19.54
N GLY A 301 19.87 43.27 18.46
CA GLY A 301 21.31 43.05 18.44
C GLY A 301 22.11 44.30 18.85
N ARG A 302 21.77 45.48 18.31
CA ARG A 302 22.41 46.75 18.71
C ARG A 302 22.18 47.07 20.19
N LYS A 303 20.97 46.83 20.71
CA LYS A 303 20.64 47.05 22.13
C LYS A 303 21.45 46.13 23.06
N ARG A 304 21.64 44.86 22.71
CA ARG A 304 22.48 43.92 23.47
C ARG A 304 23.94 44.35 23.49
N ILE A 305 24.51 44.71 22.33
CA ILE A 305 25.90 45.18 22.22
C ILE A 305 26.13 46.39 23.14
N ALA A 306 25.18 47.31 23.22
CA ALA A 306 25.28 48.47 24.12
C ALA A 306 25.32 48.08 25.61
N GLN A 307 24.58 47.04 26.03
CA GLN A 307 24.58 46.57 27.42
C GLN A 307 25.86 45.78 27.74
N GLU A 308 26.33 44.93 26.83
CA GLU A 308 27.62 44.24 26.95
C GLU A 308 28.79 45.23 27.04
N ALA A 309 28.75 46.33 26.27
CA ALA A 309 29.74 47.39 26.35
C ALA A 309 29.77 48.06 27.75
N LYS A 310 28.61 48.24 28.41
CA LYS A 310 28.57 48.74 29.80
C LYS A 310 29.19 47.74 30.78
N LYS A 311 28.94 46.44 30.59
CA LYS A 311 29.54 45.37 31.41
C LYS A 311 31.06 45.36 31.29
N LEU A 312 31.58 45.51 30.07
CA LEU A 312 33.02 45.65 29.81
C LEU A 312 33.59 46.95 30.41
N GLY A 313 32.83 48.06 30.38
CA GLY A 313 33.20 49.30 31.04
C GLY A 313 33.35 49.16 32.56
N LEU A 314 32.41 48.44 33.21
CA LEU A 314 32.47 48.11 34.64
C LEU A 314 33.67 47.20 34.96
N ALA A 315 33.95 46.20 34.12
CA ALA A 315 35.12 45.35 34.27
C ALA A 315 36.43 46.14 34.12
N ALA A 316 36.51 47.08 33.17
CA ALA A 316 37.67 47.96 33.02
C ALA A 316 37.84 48.91 34.22
N LEU A 317 36.73 49.38 34.81
CA LEU A 317 36.75 50.17 36.05
C LEU A 317 37.30 49.35 37.21
N LEU A 318 36.85 48.09 37.38
CA LEU A 318 37.40 47.15 38.36
C LEU A 318 38.92 46.97 38.19
N CYS A 319 39.39 46.76 36.96
CA CYS A 319 40.82 46.61 36.67
C CYS A 319 41.61 47.86 37.09
N ARG A 320 41.08 49.06 36.83
CA ARG A 320 41.76 50.32 37.22
C ARG A 320 41.80 50.53 38.74
N LEU A 321 40.73 50.15 39.43
CA LEU A 321 40.66 50.23 40.89
C LEU A 321 41.59 49.22 41.57
N ALA A 322 41.82 48.07 40.93
CA ALA A 322 42.76 47.05 41.40
C ALA A 322 44.22 47.52 41.35
N VAL A 323 44.60 48.36 40.38
CA VAL A 323 45.99 48.80 40.12
C VAL A 323 46.57 49.75 41.19
N GLY A 324 45.81 50.12 42.22
CA GLY A 324 46.31 50.90 43.37
C GLY A 324 45.98 50.31 44.74
N SER A 325 45.50 49.06 44.79
CA SER A 325 45.02 48.42 46.02
C SER A 325 46.01 47.37 46.52
N THR A 326 46.23 47.30 47.83
CA THR A 326 46.95 46.20 48.49
C THR A 326 46.21 44.86 48.39
N ASN A 327 44.93 44.86 47.98
CA ASN A 327 44.07 43.68 47.82
C ASN A 327 43.95 43.19 46.36
N GLY A 328 45.02 43.32 45.56
CA GLY A 328 45.02 42.95 44.14
C GLY A 328 44.53 41.52 43.83
N ALA A 329 44.74 40.56 44.73
CA ALA A 329 44.29 39.17 44.55
C ALA A 329 42.76 39.01 44.57
N GLN A 330 42.05 39.79 45.40
CA GLN A 330 40.59 39.73 45.50
C GLN A 330 39.93 40.30 44.23
N PHE A 331 40.45 41.43 43.74
CA PHE A 331 39.98 42.03 42.49
C PHE A 331 40.28 41.14 41.26
N ASP A 332 41.44 40.49 41.23
CA ASP A 332 41.79 39.57 40.14
C ASP A 332 40.90 38.31 40.15
N GLN A 333 40.49 37.83 41.34
CA GLN A 333 39.53 36.73 41.47
C GLN A 333 38.12 37.14 41.02
N GLN A 334 37.65 38.35 41.37
CA GLN A 334 36.38 38.88 40.89
C GLN A 334 36.38 39.08 39.37
N LEU A 335 37.45 39.66 38.80
CA LEU A 335 37.60 39.82 37.35
C LEU A 335 37.55 38.47 36.62
N LYS A 336 38.26 37.46 37.14
CA LYS A 336 38.23 36.09 36.59
C LYS A 336 36.84 35.47 36.65
N ARG A 337 36.07 35.68 37.74
CA ARG A 337 34.67 35.24 37.84
C ARG A 337 33.80 35.89 36.76
N THR A 338 33.88 37.21 36.63
CA THR A 338 33.10 37.99 35.63
C THR A 338 33.39 37.55 34.19
N ILE A 339 34.65 37.26 33.87
CA ILE A 339 35.06 36.77 32.53
C ILE A 339 34.66 35.31 32.29
N SER A 340 34.75 34.44 33.31
CA SER A 340 34.50 33.00 33.15
C SER A 340 33.04 32.64 32.84
N ASN A 341 32.08 33.47 33.26
CA ASN A 341 30.65 33.23 33.06
C ASN A 341 30.17 33.46 31.61
N GLN A 342 30.99 34.07 30.73
CA GLN A 342 30.62 34.37 29.34
C GLN A 342 30.75 33.20 28.36
N LYS A 343 31.40 32.08 28.75
CA LYS A 343 31.74 30.98 27.81
C LYS A 343 30.75 29.80 27.72
N LYS A 344 29.57 29.87 28.34
CA LYS A 344 28.62 28.72 28.40
C LYS A 344 27.19 29.06 27.93
N SER A 345 26.92 29.04 26.62
CA SER A 345 25.55 28.92 26.09
C SER A 345 25.49 28.37 24.64
N SER A 346 25.33 27.03 24.52
CA SER A 346 24.57 26.13 23.56
C SER A 346 24.49 26.40 22.03
N PRO A 347 23.99 25.51 21.10
CA PRO A 347 23.24 24.23 21.25
C PRO A 347 23.41 23.11 20.15
N ASN A 348 22.94 21.86 20.44
CA ASN A 348 22.09 21.03 19.53
C ASN A 348 21.85 19.59 20.09
N SER A 349 20.61 19.28 20.49
CA SER A 349 20.10 17.91 20.66
C SER A 349 18.60 17.83 20.32
N ILE A 350 18.19 16.79 19.58
CA ILE A 350 16.86 16.54 19.00
C ILE A 350 16.09 15.48 19.84
N PRO A 351 14.74 15.53 19.98
CA PRO A 351 13.98 14.53 20.77
C PRO A 351 13.40 13.36 19.94
N VAL A 352 13.18 12.24 20.64
CA VAL A 352 12.56 10.97 20.18
C VAL A 352 11.09 10.89 20.65
N ILE A 353 10.21 10.22 19.88
CA ILE A 353 8.83 9.86 20.29
C ILE A 353 8.65 8.34 20.21
N SER A 354 8.08 7.73 21.26
CA SER A 354 7.74 6.31 21.39
C SER A 354 6.23 6.12 21.61
N GLY A 355 5.68 4.98 21.20
CA GLY A 355 4.30 4.56 21.52
C GLY A 355 4.30 3.23 22.28
N ASP A 356 3.43 3.14 23.29
CA ASP A 356 3.43 2.09 24.32
C ASP A 356 3.00 0.71 23.81
N ILE A 357 3.96 -0.22 23.79
CA ILE A 357 3.71 -1.65 23.97
C ILE A 357 3.89 -1.89 25.48
N LYS A 358 2.84 -2.36 26.19
CA LYS A 358 2.98 -2.75 27.60
C LYS A 358 4.14 -3.75 27.71
N ARG A 359 5.16 -3.39 28.50
CA ARG A 359 6.42 -4.13 28.63
C ARG A 359 6.16 -5.61 28.97
N PRO A 360 6.72 -6.57 28.21
CA PRO A 360 6.51 -8.01 28.40
C PRO A 360 7.43 -8.56 29.49
N ASP A 361 7.52 -7.91 30.65
CA ASP A 361 8.59 -8.18 31.61
C ASP A 361 8.37 -9.47 32.44
N SER A 362 7.23 -10.18 32.25
CA SER A 362 6.86 -11.33 33.11
C SER A 362 6.22 -12.55 32.42
N GLN A 363 6.01 -12.56 31.10
CA GLN A 363 5.39 -13.69 30.39
C GLN A 363 6.10 -14.02 29.08
N ASP A 364 6.07 -15.29 28.67
CA ASP A 364 6.55 -15.73 27.35
C ASP A 364 5.90 -14.88 26.24
N LEU A 365 6.71 -14.35 25.33
CA LEU A 365 6.24 -13.68 24.12
C LEU A 365 5.96 -14.73 23.04
N PRO A 366 4.68 -14.99 22.69
CA PRO A 366 4.33 -15.84 21.56
C PRO A 366 4.67 -15.20 20.22
N ILE A 367 5.14 -16.02 19.28
CA ILE A 367 5.43 -15.64 17.89
C ILE A 367 4.84 -16.73 16.99
N ILE A 368 4.10 -16.33 15.97
CA ILE A 368 3.55 -17.22 14.96
C ILE A 368 4.30 -17.02 13.67
N ILE A 369 4.73 -18.13 13.06
CA ILE A 369 5.32 -18.14 11.73
C ILE A 369 4.45 -18.99 10.82
N GLN A 370 3.93 -18.40 9.76
CA GLN A 370 3.21 -19.13 8.72
C GLN A 370 4.18 -19.51 7.60
N LEU A 371 4.30 -20.80 7.35
CA LEU A 371 5.03 -21.37 6.24
C LEU A 371 4.11 -21.57 5.03
N ASP A 372 4.68 -21.42 3.84
CA ASP A 372 4.07 -21.81 2.58
C ASP A 372 3.91 -23.35 2.56
N SER A 373 2.69 -23.80 2.80
CA SER A 373 2.34 -25.22 2.90
C SER A 373 2.55 -25.99 1.59
N ASP A 374 2.52 -25.30 0.44
CA ASP A 374 2.69 -25.93 -0.86
C ASP A 374 4.15 -26.24 -1.17
N LYS A 375 5.07 -25.56 -0.49
CA LYS A 375 6.52 -25.66 -0.71
C LYS A 375 7.29 -26.28 0.44
N THR A 376 6.64 -26.50 1.59
CA THR A 376 7.32 -26.97 2.80
C THR A 376 6.80 -28.34 3.21
N ASP A 377 7.70 -29.29 3.50
CA ASP A 377 7.31 -30.61 4.03
C ASP A 377 6.92 -30.50 5.51
N LEU A 378 5.67 -30.12 5.76
CA LEU A 378 5.14 -29.91 7.11
C LEU A 378 5.11 -31.19 7.96
N LYS A 379 5.13 -32.37 7.33
CA LYS A 379 5.21 -33.65 8.05
C LYS A 379 6.61 -33.87 8.62
N GLN A 380 7.63 -33.55 7.83
CA GLN A 380 9.03 -33.57 8.29
C GLN A 380 9.22 -32.63 9.47
N TRP A 381 8.66 -31.42 9.38
CA TRP A 381 8.71 -30.42 10.44
C TRP A 381 7.99 -30.90 11.71
N ALA A 382 6.75 -31.40 11.60
CA ALA A 382 5.98 -31.88 12.75
C ALA A 382 6.63 -33.09 13.43
N ALA A 383 7.26 -33.99 12.67
CA ALA A 383 8.02 -35.12 13.19
C ALA A 383 9.41 -34.74 13.72
N ASN A 384 9.82 -33.48 13.54
CA ASN A 384 11.16 -32.98 13.84
C ASN A 384 12.29 -33.83 13.24
N THR A 385 12.10 -34.34 12.03
CA THR A 385 13.10 -35.22 11.39
C THR A 385 14.42 -34.46 11.19
N ASN A 386 15.53 -35.05 11.62
CA ASN A 386 16.88 -34.46 11.56
C ASN A 386 17.10 -33.21 12.44
N GLY A 387 16.27 -32.99 13.47
CA GLY A 387 16.42 -31.85 14.38
C GLY A 387 16.16 -30.50 13.70
N ILE A 388 15.25 -30.48 12.72
CA ILE A 388 14.93 -29.30 11.93
C ILE A 388 14.35 -28.17 12.80
N GLN A 389 13.59 -28.51 13.85
CA GLN A 389 13.02 -27.55 14.80
C GLN A 389 14.11 -26.88 15.65
N GLU A 390 15.09 -27.63 16.14
CA GLU A 390 16.22 -27.10 16.90
C GLU A 390 17.12 -26.23 16.03
N LYS A 391 17.38 -26.67 14.79
CA LYS A 391 18.15 -25.88 13.82
C LYS A 391 17.45 -24.56 13.49
N PHE A 392 16.12 -24.60 13.30
CA PHE A 392 15.32 -23.42 13.03
C PHE A 392 15.29 -22.44 14.21
N SER A 393 14.88 -22.92 15.40
CA SER A 393 14.81 -22.09 16.62
C SER A 393 16.18 -21.52 17.01
N GLY A 394 17.26 -22.31 16.90
CA GLY A 394 18.62 -21.84 17.16
C GLY A 394 19.06 -20.73 16.22
N THR A 395 18.71 -20.81 14.95
CA THR A 395 19.05 -19.78 13.97
C THR A 395 18.22 -18.51 14.18
N LEU A 396 16.93 -18.64 14.53
CA LEU A 396 16.10 -17.50 14.92
C LEU A 396 16.66 -16.81 16.17
N CYS A 397 17.10 -17.58 17.17
CA CYS A 397 17.75 -17.03 18.36
C CYS A 397 19.00 -16.22 17.99
N GLN A 398 19.84 -16.74 17.09
CA GLN A 398 21.00 -16.02 16.58
C GLN A 398 20.60 -14.73 15.85
N ALA A 399 19.57 -14.79 14.99
CA ALA A 399 19.06 -13.64 14.26
C ALA A 399 18.53 -12.54 15.18
N PHE A 400 17.82 -12.91 16.26
CA PHE A 400 17.28 -11.96 17.24
C PHE A 400 18.26 -11.59 18.35
N LYS A 401 19.46 -12.19 18.36
CA LYS A 401 20.49 -12.02 19.41
C LYS A 401 19.97 -12.38 20.80
N ILE A 402 19.28 -13.51 20.90
CA ILE A 402 18.79 -14.06 22.16
C ILE A 402 19.43 -15.45 22.40
N PRO A 403 19.52 -15.94 23.65
CA PRO A 403 20.05 -17.26 23.91
C PRO A 403 19.20 -18.35 23.25
N THR A 404 19.80 -19.45 22.79
CA THR A 404 19.09 -20.55 22.12
C THR A 404 17.98 -21.15 22.99
N GLN A 405 18.20 -21.22 24.31
CA GLN A 405 17.21 -21.69 25.28
C GLN A 405 16.04 -20.71 25.51
N ALA A 406 16.16 -19.47 25.04
CA ALA A 406 15.13 -18.46 25.22
C ALA A 406 13.96 -18.61 24.24
N MET A 407 14.06 -19.46 23.21
CA MET A 407 12.97 -19.71 22.26
C MET A 407 12.62 -21.20 22.25
N ARG A 408 11.32 -21.51 22.34
CA ARG A 408 10.81 -22.88 22.22
C ARG A 408 9.72 -22.98 21.16
N ILE A 409 9.65 -24.10 20.45
CA ILE A 409 8.56 -24.40 19.52
C ILE A 409 7.39 -25.00 20.31
N GLY A 410 6.23 -24.35 20.24
CA GLY A 410 4.99 -24.75 20.90
C GLY A 410 4.19 -25.81 20.15
N GLY A 411 4.35 -25.88 18.83
CA GLY A 411 3.65 -26.85 17.97
C GLY A 411 3.60 -26.40 16.51
N ILE A 412 3.31 -27.34 15.61
CA ILE A 412 3.24 -27.11 14.16
C ILE A 412 1.91 -27.65 13.62
N GLY A 413 1.11 -26.78 13.01
CA GLY A 413 -0.15 -27.14 12.37
C GLY A 413 0.07 -27.66 10.95
N ILE A 414 0.07 -28.99 10.78
CA ILE A 414 0.39 -29.69 9.51
C ILE A 414 -0.48 -29.21 8.33
N ASP A 415 -1.74 -28.88 8.57
CA ASP A 415 -2.67 -28.45 7.51
C ASP A 415 -2.58 -26.96 7.20
N THR A 416 -1.93 -26.18 8.09
CA THR A 416 -1.95 -24.71 8.05
C THR A 416 -0.58 -24.10 7.78
N GLY A 417 0.50 -24.88 7.93
CA GLY A 417 1.87 -24.37 7.89
C GLY A 417 2.23 -23.47 9.08
N ILE A 418 1.39 -23.39 10.12
CA ILE A 418 1.59 -22.50 11.26
C ILE A 418 2.54 -23.14 12.27
N ILE A 419 3.62 -22.43 12.61
CA ILE A 419 4.53 -22.74 13.71
C ILE A 419 4.28 -21.77 14.85
N ASN A 420 3.99 -22.29 16.04
CA ASN A 420 3.92 -21.51 17.27
C ASN A 420 5.31 -21.52 17.93
N LEU A 421 5.84 -20.36 18.25
CA LEU A 421 7.08 -20.16 19.00
C LEU A 421 6.77 -19.36 20.27
N PHE A 422 7.56 -19.58 21.31
CA PHE A 422 7.48 -18.81 22.56
C PHE A 422 8.87 -18.32 22.92
N VAL A 423 9.00 -17.02 23.20
CA VAL A 423 10.24 -16.38 23.62
C VAL A 423 10.16 -16.01 25.09
N GLN A 424 11.02 -16.60 25.91
CA GLN A 424 11.03 -16.39 27.35
C GLN A 424 11.45 -14.95 27.72
N PRO A 425 10.94 -14.38 28.81
CA PRO A 425 11.47 -13.15 29.38
C PRO A 425 12.97 -13.25 29.70
N PRO A 426 13.73 -12.14 29.62
CA PRO A 426 13.33 -10.79 29.22
C PRO A 426 13.42 -10.55 27.69
N TYR A 427 13.57 -11.61 26.89
CA TYR A 427 14.04 -11.51 25.51
C TYR A 427 12.97 -11.08 24.49
N GLY A 428 11.70 -11.02 24.90
CA GLY A 428 10.59 -10.63 24.03
C GLY A 428 10.81 -9.28 23.35
N GLN A 429 11.30 -8.28 24.08
CA GLN A 429 11.51 -6.92 23.54
C GLN A 429 12.53 -6.90 22.40
N ASN A 430 13.60 -7.69 22.49
CA ASN A 430 14.61 -7.77 21.41
C ASN A 430 14.00 -8.30 20.10
N VAL A 431 13.05 -9.21 20.20
CA VAL A 431 12.36 -9.75 19.03
C VAL A 431 11.37 -8.73 18.49
N VAL A 432 10.61 -8.07 19.35
CA VAL A 432 9.70 -6.96 18.98
C VAL A 432 10.45 -5.87 18.24
N ASP A 433 11.57 -5.41 18.76
CA ASP A 433 12.35 -4.32 18.15
C ASP A 433 12.94 -4.72 16.79
N SER A 434 13.31 -5.98 16.64
CA SER A 434 13.82 -6.53 15.37
C SER A 434 12.72 -6.60 14.31
N LEU A 435 11.51 -7.00 14.70
CA LEU A 435 10.37 -7.14 13.79
C LEU A 435 9.75 -5.79 13.41
N ASN A 436 9.72 -4.84 14.35
CA ASN A 436 9.20 -3.49 14.12
C ASN A 436 10.18 -2.56 13.40
N GLY A 437 11.41 -3.01 13.12
CA GLY A 437 12.41 -2.17 12.46
C GLY A 437 13.06 -1.12 13.37
N THR A 438 12.78 -1.14 14.68
CA THR A 438 13.27 -0.14 15.64
C THR A 438 14.67 -0.46 16.16
N ALA A 439 15.13 -1.70 16.02
CA ALA A 439 16.52 -2.05 16.28
C ALA A 439 17.45 -1.44 15.21
N PRO A 440 18.62 -0.87 15.57
CA PRO A 440 19.58 -0.30 14.62
C PRO A 440 20.03 -1.27 13.50
N ASP A 441 19.90 -2.57 13.73
CA ASP A 441 20.28 -3.64 12.81
C ASP A 441 19.10 -4.53 12.39
N ALA A 442 17.86 -4.08 12.57
CA ALA A 442 16.64 -4.86 12.28
C ALA A 442 16.63 -5.46 10.85
N LEU A 443 17.08 -4.69 9.85
CA LEU A 443 17.17 -5.16 8.47
C LEU A 443 18.12 -6.36 8.31
N ALA A 444 19.28 -6.32 8.97
CA ALA A 444 20.24 -7.42 8.95
C ALA A 444 19.67 -8.67 9.64
N ARG A 445 18.95 -8.48 10.75
CA ARG A 445 18.27 -9.56 11.48
C ARG A 445 17.17 -10.20 10.64
N MET A 446 16.34 -9.42 9.96
CA MET A 446 15.29 -9.94 9.07
C MET A 446 15.85 -10.68 7.85
N ASN A 447 16.99 -10.22 7.32
CA ASN A 447 17.68 -10.95 6.25
C ASN A 447 18.26 -12.28 6.75
N ALA A 448 18.75 -12.35 7.99
CA ALA A 448 19.19 -13.60 8.61
C ALA A 448 18.01 -14.58 8.80
N VAL A 449 16.84 -14.08 9.22
CA VAL A 449 15.61 -14.90 9.29
C VAL A 449 15.25 -15.45 7.91
N ARG A 450 15.18 -14.61 6.87
CA ARG A 450 14.86 -15.07 5.50
C ARG A 450 15.84 -16.11 4.98
N LYS A 451 17.14 -15.87 5.18
CA LYS A 451 18.21 -16.80 4.77
C LYS A 451 18.06 -18.15 5.49
N CYS A 452 17.79 -18.14 6.80
CA CYS A 452 17.53 -19.37 7.55
C CYS A 452 16.38 -20.18 6.96
N CYS A 453 15.29 -19.50 6.58
CA CYS A 453 14.11 -20.15 6.04
C CYS A 453 14.44 -20.80 4.69
N GLN A 454 15.21 -20.10 3.84
CA GLN A 454 15.74 -20.65 2.58
C GLN A 454 16.64 -21.87 2.81
N ASP A 455 17.57 -21.81 3.78
CA ASP A 455 18.50 -22.89 4.11
C ASP A 455 17.80 -24.16 4.64
N LEU A 456 16.55 -24.02 5.11
CA LEU A 456 15.70 -25.12 5.58
C LEU A 456 14.62 -25.53 4.57
N ASN A 457 14.66 -24.98 3.35
CA ASN A 457 13.64 -25.18 2.33
C ASN A 457 12.21 -24.89 2.84
N ALA A 458 12.08 -23.88 3.71
CA ALA A 458 10.82 -23.41 4.26
C ALA A 458 10.60 -21.98 3.79
N ASN A 459 9.55 -21.71 3.02
CA ASN A 459 9.22 -20.33 2.64
C ASN A 459 8.30 -19.74 3.70
N VAL A 460 8.78 -18.71 4.42
CA VAL A 460 7.93 -17.99 5.39
C VAL A 460 7.02 -17.02 4.62
N GLU A 461 5.71 -17.24 4.71
CA GLU A 461 4.69 -16.35 4.16
C GLU A 461 4.51 -15.12 5.07
N SER A 462 4.44 -15.35 6.39
CA SER A 462 4.29 -14.28 7.38
C SER A 462 4.87 -14.66 8.75
N MET A 463 5.20 -13.64 9.53
CA MET A 463 5.60 -13.78 10.93
C MET A 463 4.88 -12.71 11.75
N THR A 464 4.23 -13.13 12.83
CA THR A 464 3.33 -12.29 13.65
C THR A 464 3.66 -12.45 15.13
N LEU A 465 3.67 -11.35 15.86
CA LEU A 465 3.89 -11.32 17.32
C LEU A 465 2.54 -11.39 18.05
N GLY A 466 2.39 -12.27 19.04
CA GLY A 466 1.18 -12.36 19.88
C GLY A 466 0.58 -13.76 20.01
N GLU A 467 -0.23 -13.98 21.06
CA GLU A 467 -0.97 -15.23 21.26
C GLU A 467 -2.11 -15.26 20.25
N PHE A 468 -1.92 -15.87 19.07
CA PHE A 468 -3.04 -16.20 18.18
C PHE A 468 -3.24 -17.71 18.12
N GLY A 469 -3.51 -18.31 19.28
CA GLY A 469 -4.08 -19.65 19.35
C GLY A 469 -5.37 -19.71 18.56
N LEU A 470 -5.29 -20.07 17.27
CA LEU A 470 -6.43 -20.27 16.39
C LEU A 470 -7.15 -21.56 16.75
N LYS A 471 -7.81 -21.53 17.90
CA LYS A 471 -9.26 -21.70 17.88
C LYS A 471 -9.81 -20.28 17.81
N VAL A 472 -10.68 -19.97 16.85
CA VAL A 472 -11.38 -18.68 16.71
C VAL A 472 -12.40 -18.48 17.87
N GLU A 473 -12.07 -19.01 19.05
CA GLU A 473 -12.87 -19.00 20.26
C GLU A 473 -12.42 -17.79 21.11
N ASP A 474 -13.40 -16.95 21.40
CA ASP A 474 -13.53 -15.95 22.47
C ASP A 474 -12.56 -14.77 22.59
N LYS A 475 -11.34 -14.78 22.03
CA LYS A 475 -10.38 -13.65 22.23
C LYS A 475 -10.47 -12.54 21.18
N LEU A 476 -10.69 -12.86 19.90
CA LEU A 476 -10.77 -11.87 18.81
C LEU A 476 -12.19 -11.39 18.54
N MET A 477 -13.18 -12.24 18.79
CA MET A 477 -14.59 -11.90 18.62
C MET A 477 -15.17 -11.59 19.98
N ASP A 478 -16.10 -10.64 20.03
CA ASP A 478 -16.83 -10.28 21.23
C ASP A 478 -18.33 -10.49 20.99
N PRO A 479 -18.87 -11.66 21.39
CA PRO A 479 -20.27 -11.99 21.16
C PRO A 479 -21.26 -11.03 21.81
N ARG A 480 -20.83 -10.26 22.83
CA ARG A 480 -21.65 -9.23 23.49
C ARG A 480 -22.10 -8.16 22.48
N TRP A 481 -21.29 -7.92 21.45
CA TRP A 481 -21.54 -6.91 20.42
C TRP A 481 -22.13 -7.48 19.13
N ASN A 482 -22.48 -8.78 19.11
CA ASN A 482 -23.16 -9.38 17.97
C ASN A 482 -24.53 -8.74 17.75
N LYS A 483 -24.88 -8.49 16.50
CA LYS A 483 -26.13 -7.82 16.16
C LYS A 483 -26.72 -8.36 14.87
N LYS A 484 -28.00 -8.70 14.89
CA LYS A 484 -28.75 -9.05 13.67
C LYS A 484 -29.51 -7.81 13.22
N TYR A 485 -29.41 -7.48 11.94
CA TYR A 485 -30.12 -6.36 11.32
C TYR A 485 -31.23 -6.92 10.43
N ALA A 486 -32.47 -6.74 10.85
CA ALA A 486 -33.63 -7.26 10.16
C ALA A 486 -34.03 -6.37 8.97
N TRP A 487 -34.81 -6.90 8.04
CA TRP A 487 -35.44 -6.11 6.99
C TRP A 487 -36.58 -5.24 7.59
N PRO A 488 -36.99 -4.14 6.92
CA PRO A 488 -38.08 -3.29 7.42
C PRO A 488 -39.37 -4.04 7.76
N ASP A 489 -39.69 -5.08 6.97
CA ASP A 489 -40.92 -5.88 7.12
C ASP A 489 -40.70 -7.18 7.90
N SER A 490 -39.51 -7.41 8.44
CA SER A 490 -39.21 -8.58 9.25
C SER A 490 -39.82 -8.43 10.66
N PRO A 491 -40.35 -9.51 11.24
CA PRO A 491 -40.73 -9.55 12.65
C PRO A 491 -39.57 -9.15 13.59
N PRO A 492 -39.83 -8.44 14.71
CA PRO A 492 -38.79 -7.95 15.63
C PRO A 492 -37.83 -9.04 16.18
N GLU A 493 -38.30 -10.28 16.31
CA GLU A 493 -37.49 -11.42 16.76
C GLU A 493 -36.37 -11.80 15.77
N GLN A 494 -36.44 -11.34 14.52
CA GLN A 494 -35.41 -11.62 13.50
C GLN A 494 -34.19 -10.69 13.62
N GLY A 495 -34.30 -9.56 14.33
CA GLY A 495 -33.22 -8.61 14.53
C GLY A 495 -33.69 -7.18 14.72
N GLN A 496 -32.74 -6.27 14.86
CA GLN A 496 -33.01 -4.85 15.01
C GLN A 496 -33.17 -4.19 13.63
N TYR A 497 -34.10 -3.26 13.54
CA TYR A 497 -34.28 -2.39 12.39
C TYR A 497 -34.59 -0.97 12.88
N TRP A 498 -34.08 0.04 12.18
CA TRP A 498 -34.44 1.43 12.43
C TRP A 498 -34.68 2.15 11.11
N LYS A 499 -35.75 2.96 11.06
CA LYS A 499 -36.22 3.62 9.85
C LYS A 499 -35.45 4.91 9.53
N THR A 500 -35.07 5.66 10.57
CA THR A 500 -34.36 6.94 10.44
C THR A 500 -32.87 6.76 10.72
N PRO A 501 -31.97 7.36 9.94
CA PRO A 501 -30.53 7.25 10.21
C PRO A 501 -30.20 7.75 11.61
N ILE A 502 -29.21 7.13 12.23
CA ILE A 502 -28.64 7.57 13.51
C ILE A 502 -27.42 8.43 13.17
N ASP A 503 -27.22 9.55 13.85
CA ASP A 503 -25.98 10.32 13.71
C ASP A 503 -24.84 9.60 14.44
N GLN A 504 -23.78 9.28 13.71
CA GLN A 504 -22.58 8.62 14.23
C GLN A 504 -21.35 9.40 13.80
N GLY A 505 -20.88 10.28 14.70
CA GLY A 505 -19.72 11.14 14.46
C GLY A 505 -19.97 12.27 13.46
N GLY A 506 -21.22 12.72 13.25
CA GLY A 506 -21.57 13.78 12.29
C GLY A 506 -21.92 13.27 10.89
N LYS A 507 -22.10 11.94 10.72
CA LYS A 507 -22.51 11.32 9.46
C LYS A 507 -23.69 10.36 9.69
N PRO A 508 -24.65 10.30 8.76
CA PRO A 508 -25.82 9.43 8.90
C PRO A 508 -25.42 7.95 8.80
N TYR A 509 -25.86 7.17 9.78
CA TYR A 509 -25.73 5.72 9.83
C TYR A 509 -27.08 5.04 9.62
N TYR A 510 -27.23 4.42 8.45
CA TYR A 510 -28.42 3.66 8.07
C TYR A 510 -28.31 2.20 8.51
N CYS A 511 -29.45 1.58 8.81
CA CYS A 511 -29.52 0.18 9.22
C CYS A 511 -29.02 -0.74 8.10
N PRO A 512 -27.96 -1.55 8.30
CA PRO A 512 -27.48 -2.53 7.31
C PRO A 512 -28.41 -3.74 7.27
N SER A 513 -29.64 -3.54 6.80
CA SER A 513 -30.72 -4.51 6.81
C SER A 513 -30.33 -5.79 6.06
N GLY A 514 -30.65 -6.95 6.63
CA GLY A 514 -30.30 -8.26 6.08
C GLY A 514 -28.88 -8.74 6.40
N TRP A 515 -28.10 -8.01 7.19
CA TRP A 515 -26.77 -8.40 7.64
C TRP A 515 -26.77 -8.87 9.10
N THR A 516 -25.81 -9.71 9.46
CA THR A 516 -25.49 -10.06 10.85
C THR A 516 -24.07 -9.60 11.16
N ARG A 517 -23.90 -8.72 12.14
CA ARG A 517 -22.59 -8.35 12.66
C ARG A 517 -22.14 -9.34 13.72
N PHE A 518 -20.91 -9.80 13.57
CA PHE A 518 -20.12 -10.42 14.61
C PHE A 518 -19.14 -9.37 15.16
N GLY A 519 -19.23 -9.09 16.46
CA GLY A 519 -18.39 -8.07 17.10
C GLY A 519 -16.93 -8.49 17.15
N VAL A 520 -16.02 -7.58 16.85
CA VAL A 520 -14.56 -7.79 17.01
C VAL A 520 -14.12 -7.14 18.32
N LYS A 521 -13.36 -7.86 19.15
CA LYS A 521 -12.86 -7.35 20.43
C LYS A 521 -11.76 -6.31 20.16
N VAL A 522 -12.13 -5.04 20.19
CA VAL A 522 -11.20 -3.89 20.01
C VAL A 522 -11.07 -2.99 21.25
N ALA A 523 -11.94 -3.19 22.25
CA ALA A 523 -11.93 -2.53 23.55
C ALA A 523 -12.37 -3.53 24.63
N GLU A 524 -12.09 -3.25 25.90
CA GLU A 524 -12.54 -4.10 27.01
C GLU A 524 -14.06 -3.95 27.27
N ASP A 525 -14.56 -2.73 27.13
CA ASP A 525 -15.97 -2.38 27.32
C ASP A 525 -16.47 -1.26 26.39
N GLU A 526 -17.77 -0.96 26.48
CA GLU A 526 -18.45 0.08 25.70
C GLU A 526 -17.89 1.47 25.97
N LYS A 527 -17.57 1.77 27.22
CA LYS A 527 -17.12 3.09 27.65
C LYS A 527 -15.73 3.38 27.07
N GLU A 528 -14.83 2.41 27.07
CA GLU A 528 -13.54 2.53 26.40
C GLU A 528 -13.73 2.69 24.89
N PHE A 529 -14.59 1.88 24.27
CA PHE A 529 -14.87 1.98 22.84
C PHE A 529 -15.37 3.38 22.45
N ASP A 530 -16.39 3.89 23.13
CA ASP A 530 -16.99 5.19 22.85
C ASP A 530 -16.03 6.34 23.16
N SER A 531 -15.24 6.24 24.23
CA SER A 531 -14.23 7.25 24.55
C SER A 531 -13.16 7.38 23.46
N ARG A 532 -12.86 6.30 22.73
CA ARG A 532 -11.82 6.30 21.69
C ARG A 532 -12.37 6.59 20.30
N TRP A 533 -13.54 6.05 19.98
CA TRP A 533 -14.08 6.01 18.62
C TRP A 533 -15.56 6.37 18.51
N GLY A 534 -16.23 6.77 19.59
CA GLY A 534 -17.66 7.11 19.59
C GLY A 534 -17.99 8.28 18.66
N ASN A 535 -17.05 9.23 18.52
CA ASN A 535 -17.17 10.39 17.63
C ASN A 535 -16.63 10.14 16.22
N TRP A 536 -16.17 8.93 15.91
CA TRP A 536 -15.66 8.60 14.57
C TRP A 536 -16.78 8.20 13.63
N TYR A 537 -16.59 8.49 12.34
CA TYR A 537 -17.54 8.10 11.32
C TYR A 537 -17.66 6.58 11.26
N LEU A 538 -18.87 6.11 10.95
CA LEU A 538 -19.11 4.71 10.66
C LEU A 538 -19.03 4.47 9.16
N ALA A 539 -18.21 3.49 8.76
CA ALA A 539 -18.05 3.10 7.37
C ALA A 539 -17.96 1.56 7.24
N TYR A 540 -17.81 1.12 6.00
CA TYR A 540 -17.68 -0.28 5.61
C TYR A 540 -16.48 -0.47 4.70
N HIS A 541 -15.90 -1.68 4.76
CA HIS A 541 -14.84 -2.10 3.85
C HIS A 541 -15.16 -3.49 3.29
N GLY A 542 -15.41 -3.56 1.98
CA GLY A 542 -15.62 -4.83 1.29
C GLY A 542 -14.33 -5.63 1.20
N THR A 543 -14.39 -6.94 1.43
CA THR A 543 -13.23 -7.83 1.31
C THR A 543 -13.64 -9.22 0.84
N GLN A 544 -12.70 -9.94 0.24
CA GLN A 544 -12.86 -11.36 -0.08
C GLN A 544 -12.67 -12.20 1.19
N ASP A 545 -13.35 -13.34 1.27
CA ASP A 545 -13.36 -14.21 2.45
C ASP A 545 -11.95 -14.69 2.85
N GLU A 546 -11.11 -15.02 1.86
CA GLU A 546 -9.71 -15.40 2.07
C GLU A 546 -8.85 -14.32 2.76
N ASN A 547 -9.24 -13.05 2.67
CA ASN A 547 -8.51 -11.93 3.26
C ASN A 547 -9.03 -11.52 4.64
N ALA A 548 -10.20 -12.01 5.05
CA ALA A 548 -10.84 -11.60 6.29
C ALA A 548 -9.99 -11.93 7.52
N SER A 549 -9.37 -13.13 7.56
CA SER A 549 -8.48 -13.52 8.66
C SER A 549 -7.25 -12.61 8.74
N LYS A 550 -6.63 -12.31 7.60
CA LYS A 550 -5.48 -11.41 7.51
C LYS A 550 -5.86 -10.03 8.06
N ILE A 551 -6.95 -9.43 7.61
CA ILE A 551 -7.42 -8.13 8.09
C ILE A 551 -7.71 -8.12 9.60
N LEU A 552 -8.34 -9.17 10.14
CA LEU A 552 -8.61 -9.29 11.58
C LEU A 552 -7.31 -9.27 12.41
N THR A 553 -6.23 -9.83 11.87
CA THR A 553 -4.94 -9.92 12.58
C THR A 553 -4.00 -8.76 12.33
N SER A 554 -4.04 -8.13 11.15
CA SER A 554 -3.07 -7.10 10.73
C SER A 554 -3.66 -5.70 10.56
N GLY A 555 -4.98 -5.56 10.56
CA GLY A 555 -5.66 -4.35 10.09
C GLY A 555 -5.73 -4.26 8.57
N LEU A 556 -6.20 -3.13 8.06
CA LEU A 556 -6.39 -2.89 6.62
C LEU A 556 -5.05 -2.53 5.96
N ARG A 557 -4.63 -3.33 4.98
CA ARG A 557 -3.42 -3.08 4.21
C ARG A 557 -3.64 -1.89 3.26
N VAL A 558 -2.65 -1.00 3.16
CA VAL A 558 -2.68 0.09 2.19
C VAL A 558 -2.45 -0.44 0.77
N SER A 559 -3.18 0.08 -0.20
CA SER A 559 -2.97 -0.16 -1.63
C SER A 559 -2.26 1.04 -2.25
N THR A 560 -1.31 0.79 -3.15
CA THR A 560 -0.70 1.82 -4.00
C THR A 560 -1.38 1.95 -5.36
N ASN A 561 -2.33 1.06 -5.67
CA ASN A 561 -3.08 1.02 -6.92
C ASN A 561 -4.53 1.45 -6.66
N GLY A 562 -5.18 2.15 -7.60
CA GLY A 562 -6.59 2.60 -7.43
C GLY A 562 -7.05 3.71 -8.37
N CYS A 563 -8.34 4.08 -8.29
CA CYS A 563 -9.02 4.89 -9.31
C CYS A 563 -9.01 6.42 -9.09
N PHE A 564 -8.52 6.91 -7.95
CA PHE A 564 -8.65 8.33 -7.56
C PHE A 564 -7.35 9.11 -7.37
N TYR A 565 -6.23 8.40 -7.28
CA TYR A 565 -4.90 8.95 -7.12
C TYR A 565 -3.97 8.21 -8.09
N GLY A 566 -2.90 8.87 -8.50
CA GLY A 566 -1.86 8.21 -9.31
C GLY A 566 -1.36 6.94 -8.64
N ASP A 567 -0.91 5.99 -9.45
CA ASP A 567 -0.25 4.79 -8.96
C ASP A 567 0.94 5.19 -8.06
N GLY A 568 1.12 4.46 -6.96
CA GLY A 568 2.20 4.69 -5.99
C GLY A 568 1.79 5.36 -4.68
N VAL A 569 0.65 6.08 -4.61
CA VAL A 569 0.21 6.72 -3.35
C VAL A 569 -0.48 5.70 -2.43
N PRO A 570 0.02 5.41 -1.20
CA PRO A 570 -0.61 4.44 -0.31
C PRO A 570 -1.96 4.92 0.22
N ARG A 571 -3.01 4.08 0.16
CA ARG A 571 -4.37 4.43 0.61
C ARG A 571 -5.24 3.22 0.97
N VAL A 572 -6.28 3.47 1.76
CA VAL A 572 -7.38 2.54 2.05
C VAL A 572 -8.69 3.19 1.62
N TYR A 573 -9.57 2.39 1.01
CA TYR A 573 -10.91 2.80 0.58
C TYR A 573 -11.94 2.21 1.53
N VAL A 574 -12.85 3.05 2.02
CA VAL A 574 -14.04 2.65 2.78
C VAL A 574 -15.26 3.37 2.21
N SER A 575 -16.46 2.92 2.56
CA SER A 575 -17.71 3.54 2.09
C SER A 575 -18.71 3.68 3.23
N PRO A 576 -19.55 4.73 3.24
CA PRO A 576 -20.70 4.77 4.13
C PRO A 576 -21.81 3.80 3.70
N SER A 577 -21.77 3.31 2.45
CA SER A 577 -22.75 2.35 1.92
C SER A 577 -22.24 0.91 2.04
N ILE A 578 -22.99 0.10 2.78
CA ILE A 578 -22.74 -1.34 2.80
C ILE A 578 -23.06 -1.99 1.46
N GLU A 579 -24.03 -1.48 0.70
CA GLU A 579 -24.40 -2.03 -0.61
C GLU A 579 -23.33 -1.78 -1.67
N TYR A 580 -22.63 -0.64 -1.59
CA TYR A 580 -21.43 -0.39 -2.40
C TYR A 580 -20.30 -1.36 -2.06
N CYS A 581 -19.98 -1.48 -0.76
CA CYS A 581 -18.95 -2.42 -0.29
C CYS A 581 -19.30 -3.89 -0.54
N ALA A 582 -20.59 -4.22 -0.64
CA ALA A 582 -21.07 -5.55 -0.98
C ALA A 582 -20.91 -5.90 -2.46
N HIS A 583 -20.51 -4.98 -3.34
CA HIS A 583 -20.31 -5.33 -4.73
C HIS A 583 -19.24 -6.45 -4.86
N PRO A 584 -19.43 -7.50 -5.68
CA PRO A 584 -18.53 -8.67 -5.77
C PRO A 584 -17.09 -8.39 -6.15
N ARG A 585 -16.81 -7.22 -6.74
CA ARG A 585 -15.44 -6.71 -6.91
C ARG A 585 -14.71 -6.60 -5.57
N TYR A 586 -15.41 -6.17 -4.53
CA TYR A 586 -14.87 -5.96 -3.19
C TYR A 586 -15.21 -7.12 -2.24
N ALA A 587 -16.48 -7.55 -2.23
CA ALA A 587 -16.98 -8.60 -1.35
C ALA A 587 -17.63 -9.73 -2.15
N ARG A 588 -16.80 -10.63 -2.69
CA ARG A 588 -17.27 -11.72 -3.56
C ARG A 588 -18.20 -12.69 -2.80
N PRO A 589 -19.45 -12.90 -3.26
CA PRO A 589 -20.29 -13.94 -2.71
C PRO A 589 -19.71 -15.33 -2.91
N TRP A 590 -19.92 -16.22 -1.95
CA TRP A 590 -19.57 -17.64 -2.10
C TRP A 590 -20.71 -18.55 -1.65
N LYS A 591 -20.81 -19.70 -2.30
CA LYS A 591 -21.85 -20.71 -2.04
C LYS A 591 -21.28 -21.80 -1.14
N LYS A 592 -22.03 -22.21 -0.12
CA LYS A 592 -21.70 -23.35 0.74
C LYS A 592 -22.89 -24.28 0.85
N ALA A 593 -22.63 -25.57 0.61
CA ALA A 593 -23.62 -26.61 0.84
C ALA A 593 -24.03 -26.64 2.32
N SER A 594 -25.34 -26.57 2.59
CA SER A 594 -25.85 -26.77 3.94
C SER A 594 -25.98 -28.26 4.23
N LYS A 595 -25.83 -28.64 5.51
CA LYS A 595 -26.12 -30.01 5.99
C LYS A 595 -27.55 -30.46 5.67
N ASN A 596 -28.47 -29.52 5.47
CA ASN A 596 -29.87 -29.80 5.16
C ASN A 596 -30.15 -29.88 3.64
N GLY A 597 -29.11 -29.99 2.80
CA GLY A 597 -29.23 -30.11 1.34
C GLY A 597 -29.63 -28.83 0.60
N LYS A 598 -29.79 -27.70 1.31
CA LYS A 598 -30.09 -26.40 0.70
C LYS A 598 -28.84 -25.53 0.71
N ASP A 599 -28.24 -25.31 -0.45
CA ASP A 599 -27.12 -24.39 -0.58
C ASP A 599 -27.47 -23.01 -0.04
N ARG A 600 -26.49 -22.36 0.59
CA ARG A 600 -26.60 -20.98 1.04
C ARG A 600 -25.49 -20.15 0.46
N TRP A 601 -25.80 -18.89 0.19
CA TRP A 601 -24.85 -17.89 -0.21
C TRP A 601 -24.43 -17.06 0.99
N TYR A 602 -23.16 -16.70 0.99
CA TYR A 602 -22.50 -15.94 2.03
C TYR A 602 -21.78 -14.77 1.39
N GLN A 603 -21.74 -13.66 2.10
CA GLN A 603 -21.03 -12.45 1.70
C GLN A 603 -20.57 -11.71 2.95
N LEU A 604 -19.38 -11.09 2.90
CA LEU A 604 -18.70 -10.55 4.07
C LEU A 604 -18.16 -9.15 3.81
N VAL A 605 -18.36 -8.27 4.79
CA VAL A 605 -17.90 -6.87 4.78
C VAL A 605 -17.44 -6.51 6.21
N PHE A 606 -16.40 -5.69 6.35
CA PHE A 606 -16.01 -5.13 7.64
C PHE A 606 -16.82 -3.88 7.99
N GLN A 607 -17.19 -3.74 9.26
CA GLN A 607 -17.67 -2.50 9.86
C GLN A 607 -16.49 -1.76 10.49
N CYS A 608 -16.33 -0.50 10.13
CA CYS A 608 -15.19 0.32 10.52
C CYS A 608 -15.65 1.58 11.27
N ARG A 609 -14.86 2.01 12.25
CA ARG A 609 -14.82 3.42 12.69
C ARG A 609 -13.67 4.10 11.98
N VAL A 610 -13.90 5.30 11.46
CA VAL A 610 -12.93 6.07 10.67
C VAL A 610 -12.75 7.44 11.30
N ASN A 611 -11.49 7.81 11.58
CA ASN A 611 -11.16 9.13 12.11
C ASN A 611 -11.59 10.21 11.09
N PRO A 612 -12.50 11.14 11.47
CA PRO A 612 -12.97 12.20 10.58
C PRO A 612 -11.84 13.02 9.95
N GLU A 613 -10.77 13.29 10.70
CA GLU A 613 -9.62 14.10 10.25
C GLU A 613 -8.76 13.38 9.20
N SER A 614 -8.87 12.06 9.13
CA SER A 614 -8.05 11.22 8.25
C SER A 614 -8.72 10.97 6.89
N VAL A 615 -9.99 11.34 6.72
CA VAL A 615 -10.69 11.28 5.44
C VAL A 615 -10.19 12.42 4.55
N GLN A 616 -9.31 12.10 3.61
CA GLN A 616 -8.68 13.09 2.73
C GLN A 616 -9.57 13.48 1.56
N LYS A 617 -10.37 12.52 1.08
CA LYS A 617 -11.27 12.71 -0.05
C LYS A 617 -12.53 11.87 0.12
N ILE A 618 -13.65 12.49 -0.19
CA ILE A 618 -14.93 11.85 -0.44
C ILE A 618 -15.15 11.95 -1.95
N GLY A 619 -15.26 10.81 -2.63
CA GLY A 619 -15.37 10.71 -4.07
C GLY A 619 -16.59 9.91 -4.53
N PRO A 620 -16.88 9.98 -5.84
CA PRO A 620 -17.98 9.24 -6.44
C PRO A 620 -17.73 7.73 -6.44
N GLU A 621 -18.79 6.97 -6.71
CA GLU A 621 -18.66 5.56 -7.09
C GLU A 621 -17.87 5.39 -8.39
N THR A 622 -17.24 4.22 -8.54
CA THR A 622 -16.37 3.90 -9.69
C THR A 622 -16.78 2.65 -10.44
N LEU A 623 -17.98 2.10 -10.17
CA LEU A 623 -18.39 0.79 -10.65
C LEU A 623 -19.48 0.81 -11.70
N ILE A 624 -20.38 1.81 -11.71
CA ILE A 624 -21.47 1.93 -12.67
C ILE A 624 -20.91 2.37 -14.03
N LYS A 625 -21.38 1.73 -15.11
CA LYS A 625 -21.01 2.16 -16.47
C LYS A 625 -21.57 3.55 -16.75
N ASN A 626 -20.80 4.37 -17.47
CA ASN A 626 -21.13 5.80 -17.69
C ASN A 626 -22.55 6.02 -18.22
N GLU A 627 -23.06 5.16 -19.10
CA GLU A 627 -24.42 5.25 -19.66
C GLU A 627 -25.55 5.08 -18.61
N TYR A 628 -25.25 4.50 -17.45
CA TYR A 628 -26.20 4.25 -16.37
C TYR A 628 -26.02 5.17 -15.15
N LYS A 629 -24.95 5.97 -15.09
CA LYS A 629 -24.65 6.82 -13.91
C LYS A 629 -25.76 7.81 -13.57
N ALA A 630 -26.50 8.29 -14.58
CA ALA A 630 -27.59 9.24 -14.39
C ALA A 630 -28.88 8.60 -13.87
N THR A 631 -29.05 7.28 -14.01
CA THR A 631 -30.32 6.58 -13.75
C THR A 631 -30.24 5.54 -12.66
N VAL A 632 -29.05 5.00 -12.38
CA VAL A 632 -28.83 3.95 -11.40
C VAL A 632 -28.28 4.54 -10.12
N LYS A 633 -28.96 4.28 -9.01
CA LYS A 633 -28.51 4.62 -7.66
C LYS A 633 -27.94 3.37 -6.99
N VAL A 634 -26.71 3.46 -6.47
CA VAL A 634 -26.06 2.33 -5.76
C VAL A 634 -26.78 2.01 -4.46
N ASP A 635 -27.03 3.05 -3.66
CA ASP A 635 -27.65 2.95 -2.35
C ASP A 635 -28.70 4.06 -2.22
N PRO A 636 -29.96 3.75 -1.92
CA PRO A 636 -31.00 4.77 -1.80
C PRO A 636 -30.69 5.86 -0.77
N ASN A 637 -29.82 5.56 0.21
CA ASN A 637 -29.53 6.43 1.35
C ASN A 637 -28.38 7.43 1.13
N PHE A 638 -27.59 7.28 0.06
CA PHE A 638 -26.40 8.09 -0.21
C PHE A 638 -26.39 8.60 -1.64
N ASP A 639 -25.78 9.76 -1.89
CA ASP A 639 -25.52 10.23 -3.24
C ASP A 639 -24.38 9.40 -3.87
N ASN A 640 -24.47 9.09 -5.18
CA ASN A 640 -23.41 8.35 -5.86
C ASN A 640 -22.07 9.10 -5.85
N ASN A 641 -22.07 10.42 -5.62
CA ASN A 641 -20.87 11.27 -5.56
C ASN A 641 -20.12 11.24 -4.22
N GLU A 642 -20.65 10.53 -3.20
CA GLU A 642 -20.08 10.51 -1.84
C GLU A 642 -19.79 9.10 -1.29
N LEU A 643 -19.68 8.11 -2.18
CA LEU A 643 -19.59 6.70 -1.81
C LEU A 643 -18.17 6.20 -1.51
N GLU A 644 -17.12 6.85 -2.00
CA GLU A 644 -15.74 6.42 -1.73
C GLU A 644 -15.03 7.38 -0.79
N TRP A 645 -14.74 6.93 0.42
CA TRP A 645 -13.93 7.66 1.39
C TRP A 645 -12.51 7.13 1.33
N ILE A 646 -11.56 8.05 1.12
CA ILE A 646 -10.15 7.72 0.91
C ILE A 646 -9.34 8.18 2.11
N ILE A 647 -8.69 7.23 2.75
CA ILE A 647 -7.77 7.47 3.86
C ILE A 647 -6.36 7.18 3.35
N LEU A 648 -5.48 8.17 3.40
CA LEU A 648 -4.10 8.02 2.94
C LEU A 648 -3.28 7.28 4.00
N GLY A 649 -2.49 6.32 3.55
CA GLY A 649 -1.46 5.69 4.37
C GLY A 649 -0.25 6.61 4.49
N LYS A 650 0.46 6.53 5.60
CA LYS A 650 1.74 7.24 5.77
C LYS A 650 2.84 6.56 4.96
N ASN A 651 3.90 7.30 4.63
CA ASN A 651 5.06 6.70 3.96
C ASN A 651 5.62 5.55 4.80
N ASN A 652 5.82 4.38 4.16
CA ASN A 652 6.25 3.12 4.77
C ASN A 652 5.22 2.43 5.69
N GLU A 653 4.00 2.95 5.82
CA GLU A 653 2.93 2.26 6.54
C GLU A 653 2.38 1.15 5.65
N GLN A 654 2.46 -0.10 6.10
CA GLN A 654 1.90 -1.24 5.37
C GLN A 654 0.41 -1.44 5.70
N PHE A 655 0.00 -1.13 6.94
CA PHE A 655 -1.35 -1.30 7.45
C PHE A 655 -1.79 -0.06 8.20
N ILE A 656 -3.02 0.40 7.94
CA ILE A 656 -3.57 1.54 8.65
C ILE A 656 -4.18 1.07 9.97
N THR A 657 -3.64 1.59 11.07
CA THR A 657 -4.01 1.14 12.43
C THR A 657 -4.45 2.27 13.35
N LYS A 658 -4.11 3.52 13.00
CA LYS A 658 -4.41 4.70 13.82
C LYS A 658 -5.64 5.47 13.36
N ASP A 659 -6.01 5.34 12.09
CA ASP A 659 -7.03 6.18 11.45
C ASP A 659 -8.32 5.40 11.14
N ILE A 660 -8.26 4.07 11.21
CA ILE A 660 -9.38 3.17 10.99
C ILE A 660 -9.29 2.01 11.98
N VAL A 661 -10.42 1.61 12.57
CA VAL A 661 -10.54 0.37 13.34
C VAL A 661 -11.69 -0.48 12.82
N CYS A 662 -11.40 -1.73 12.48
CA CYS A 662 -12.41 -2.74 12.14
C CYS A 662 -12.97 -3.34 13.44
N TYR A 663 -14.22 -3.05 13.76
CA TYR A 663 -14.84 -3.45 15.02
C TYR A 663 -16.02 -4.43 14.84
N GLY A 664 -16.38 -4.73 13.59
CA GLY A 664 -17.42 -5.69 13.27
C GLY A 664 -17.15 -6.42 11.97
N LEU A 665 -17.53 -7.69 11.92
CA LEU A 665 -17.59 -8.50 10.71
C LEU A 665 -19.06 -8.67 10.34
N LEU A 666 -19.53 -8.02 9.28
CA LEU A 666 -20.89 -8.18 8.79
C LEU A 666 -20.93 -9.34 7.80
N MET A 667 -21.85 -10.27 8.03
CA MET A 667 -22.12 -11.38 7.14
C MET A 667 -23.58 -11.36 6.68
N ARG A 668 -23.78 -11.41 5.37
CA ARG A 668 -25.08 -11.62 4.73
C ARG A 668 -25.20 -13.10 4.37
N ILE A 669 -26.30 -13.73 4.75
CA ILE A 669 -26.61 -15.13 4.42
C ILE A 669 -27.93 -15.16 3.68
N SER A 670 -27.96 -15.72 2.47
CA SER A 670 -29.16 -15.80 1.64
C SER A 670 -29.37 -17.19 1.05
N ASN A 671 -30.64 -17.52 0.77
CA ASN A 671 -31.01 -18.76 0.07
C ASN A 671 -30.90 -18.60 -1.46
N SER A 672 -30.82 -17.37 -1.96
CA SER A 672 -30.61 -17.03 -3.36
C SER A 672 -29.27 -16.33 -3.53
N ASP A 673 -28.76 -16.30 -4.76
CA ASP A 673 -27.56 -15.55 -5.11
C ASP A 673 -27.74 -14.06 -4.73
N PRO A 674 -26.79 -13.43 -4.03
CA PRO A 674 -26.87 -12.02 -3.69
C PRO A 674 -27.13 -11.08 -4.87
N VAL A 675 -26.77 -11.43 -6.11
CA VAL A 675 -27.09 -10.63 -7.31
C VAL A 675 -28.59 -10.52 -7.58
N SER A 676 -29.38 -11.45 -7.06
CA SER A 676 -30.85 -11.46 -7.18
C SER A 676 -31.57 -10.64 -6.12
N LEU A 677 -30.84 -10.15 -5.10
CA LEU A 677 -31.42 -9.35 -4.04
C LEU A 677 -31.70 -7.92 -4.54
N THR A 678 -32.80 -7.33 -4.11
CA THR A 678 -33.20 -5.97 -4.50
C THR A 678 -32.10 -4.92 -4.27
N PRO A 679 -31.38 -4.89 -3.13
CA PRO A 679 -30.29 -3.93 -2.92
C PRO A 679 -29.10 -4.11 -3.87
N SER A 680 -28.95 -5.31 -4.44
CA SER A 680 -27.88 -5.66 -5.38
C SER A 680 -28.28 -5.47 -6.85
N ALA A 681 -29.50 -5.01 -7.13
CA ALA A 681 -30.01 -4.94 -8.50
C ALA A 681 -29.13 -4.10 -9.43
N TRP A 682 -28.47 -3.06 -8.88
CA TRP A 682 -27.56 -2.17 -9.61
C TRP A 682 -26.29 -2.86 -10.14
N TRP A 683 -25.94 -4.04 -9.61
CA TRP A 683 -24.73 -4.77 -9.99
C TRP A 683 -24.72 -5.14 -11.48
N LYS A 684 -25.90 -5.33 -12.08
CA LYS A 684 -26.07 -5.67 -13.51
C LYS A 684 -25.66 -4.51 -14.43
N GLN A 685 -25.66 -3.29 -13.93
CA GLN A 685 -25.26 -2.08 -14.67
C GLN A 685 -23.80 -1.66 -14.39
N SER A 686 -23.04 -2.50 -13.66
CA SER A 686 -21.63 -2.24 -13.38
C SER A 686 -20.69 -2.75 -14.49
N TYR A 687 -19.47 -2.19 -14.55
CA TYR A 687 -18.38 -2.66 -15.43
C TYR A 687 -18.02 -4.14 -15.21
N HIS A 688 -18.41 -4.72 -14.08
CA HIS A 688 -18.08 -6.10 -13.67
C HIS A 688 -19.29 -7.03 -13.77
N SER A 689 -20.28 -6.67 -14.58
CA SER A 689 -21.47 -7.50 -14.83
C SER A 689 -21.16 -8.87 -15.44
N ASP A 690 -19.99 -9.03 -16.06
CA ASP A 690 -19.55 -10.32 -16.61
C ASP A 690 -19.16 -11.34 -15.53
N ILE A 691 -18.88 -10.90 -14.30
CA ILE A 691 -18.64 -11.80 -13.15
C ILE A 691 -19.87 -12.70 -12.88
N TYR A 692 -21.05 -12.31 -13.37
CA TYR A 692 -22.30 -13.05 -13.19
C TYR A 692 -22.69 -13.95 -14.38
N LYS A 693 -21.88 -13.99 -15.45
CA LYS A 693 -22.19 -14.79 -16.64
C LYS A 693 -21.65 -16.22 -16.59
N SER A 694 -20.91 -16.58 -15.54
CA SER A 694 -20.45 -17.95 -15.24
C SER A 694 -21.44 -18.67 -14.34
#